data_AF-A0A5Q0TFI3-F1
#
_entry.id   AF-A0A5Q0TFI3-F1
#
_cell.length_a   1.000
_cell.length_b   1.000
_cell.length_c   1.000
_cell.angle_alpha   90.00
_cell.angle_beta   90.00
_cell.angle_gamma   90.00
#
_symmetry.space_group_name_H-M   'P 1'
#
loop_
_entity.id
_entity.type
_entity.pdbx_description
1 polymer ?
#
loop_
_entity_poly.entity_id
_entity_poly.type
_entity_poly.pdbx_seq_one_letter_code
_entity_poly.pdbx_strand_id
1 'polypeptide(L)'
;MDAQLFANLVKEISSGKQLPDALYLHKDAFSVLPKTLKGFIPAVAQALNIDDNDWNLVKLFKKEFRLSLLHYPDFYTDSYPPLKQSLNVDLAKLTHKITLYSDSENPPILHRKEAMILADNPHYDTFCEITKEGENAGLYENSRLIGFKRSWENIITRHGYELVDGRLFRSSAVIQPEDIGIDRHKTALVRHELSAPMKTLAKYGYLEGSYSIFDYGCGRGDDLRELEAHGLDALGWDPKFQPDNEKINSDIINLGFVLNVIEDQDERLDALLGAWELTDRILVVSVMLANENYISQFKSYKDGVITSRNTFQKYYAQSEIKAYIERCLQENVIAIAPGIFYIFKDKQLEQHLLQNRHKRAYKWQYLTAPEPVNEDQARILFAKHQQLFESFWLTCLTLGRCPANNEFAQTEKIKEVVGSNKKALQLVLKWFEEDELKTAETMRKEDLLLYFALAMFEKRKPYTQQPEDLKRDIKAFFDTYKIAQHQATELLFQIADSALIESLCIEAEKLLPAGKIDFENGQPHALTLHKDFITLLPLVLRVYIGAALQMYGELDDIQLIKIHIHSGKVTLLGYEGFYDSPLPQLKERVKIKMADQDVDFFDYIIEEKRPLLLNKIDYIDDTFDDYKKQKAFNKRLLKDLIKVGGLNISKLQLEALLHEKNVKINKYKLIRLQASQLL
;
A
#
# COMPACT_ATOMS: atom_id res chain seq x y z
N MET A 1 -19.38 -1.16 -30.44
CA MET A 1 -18.98 0.25 -30.55
C MET A 1 -17.57 0.37 -30.04
N ASP A 2 -16.72 1.16 -30.69
CA ASP A 2 -15.34 1.42 -30.25
C ASP A 2 -15.23 2.74 -29.46
N ALA A 3 -14.05 2.97 -28.87
CA ALA A 3 -13.77 4.13 -28.03
C ALA A 3 -13.87 5.47 -28.77
N GLN A 4 -13.47 5.51 -30.05
CA GLN A 4 -13.46 6.75 -30.83
C GLN A 4 -14.88 7.18 -31.19
N LEU A 5 -15.70 6.23 -31.64
CA LEU A 5 -17.11 6.46 -31.93
C LEU A 5 -17.87 6.87 -30.66
N PHE A 6 -17.61 6.21 -29.53
CA PHE A 6 -18.22 6.57 -28.25
C PHE A 6 -17.89 8.02 -27.85
N ALA A 7 -16.61 8.40 -27.87
CA ALA A 7 -16.19 9.75 -27.51
C ALA A 7 -16.80 10.83 -28.43
N ASN A 8 -16.92 10.55 -29.73
CA ASN A 8 -17.55 11.47 -30.68
C ASN A 8 -19.06 11.62 -30.40
N LEU A 9 -19.77 10.51 -30.22
CA LEU A 9 -21.22 10.54 -29.94
C LEU A 9 -21.54 11.20 -28.59
N VAL A 10 -20.68 11.05 -27.58
CA VAL A 10 -20.86 11.74 -26.28
C VAL A 10 -20.69 13.25 -26.43
N LYS A 11 -19.79 13.72 -27.30
CA LYS A 11 -19.58 15.15 -27.57
C LYS A 11 -20.75 15.82 -28.29
N GLU A 12 -21.54 15.07 -29.06
CA GLU A 12 -22.72 15.58 -29.77
C GLU A 12 -23.90 15.91 -28.83
N ILE A 13 -23.88 15.39 -27.60
CA ILE A 13 -24.99 15.55 -26.66
C ILE A 13 -24.87 16.90 -25.93
N SER A 14 -25.79 17.82 -26.23
CA SER A 14 -25.88 19.13 -25.58
C SER A 14 -26.70 19.15 -24.28
N SER A 15 -27.61 18.18 -24.11
CA SER A 15 -28.52 18.11 -22.96
C SER A 15 -27.98 17.18 -21.86
N GLY A 16 -28.37 17.42 -20.61
CA GLY A 16 -27.85 16.68 -19.45
C GLY A 16 -26.81 17.49 -18.65
N LYS A 17 -26.44 16.98 -17.47
CA LYS A 17 -25.51 17.68 -16.57
C LYS A 17 -24.08 17.51 -17.10
N GLN A 18 -23.54 18.58 -17.66
CA GLN A 18 -22.22 18.64 -18.25
C GLN A 18 -21.15 18.90 -17.17
N LEU A 19 -20.20 17.98 -17.02
CA LEU A 19 -18.97 18.18 -16.26
C LEU A 19 -17.75 18.17 -17.20
N PRO A 20 -16.56 18.62 -16.76
CA PRO A 20 -15.35 18.59 -17.60
C PRO A 20 -15.03 17.21 -18.19
N ASP A 21 -15.19 16.15 -17.38
CA ASP A 21 -14.81 14.79 -17.77
C ASP A 21 -16.00 13.84 -18.00
N ALA A 22 -17.24 14.27 -17.72
CA ALA A 22 -18.41 13.40 -17.80
C ALA A 22 -19.70 14.14 -18.15
N LEU A 23 -20.71 13.37 -18.55
CA LEU A 23 -22.08 13.80 -18.82
C LEU A 23 -23.05 12.90 -18.08
N TYR A 24 -24.02 13.48 -17.38
CA TYR A 24 -25.07 12.72 -16.68
C TYR A 24 -26.45 12.97 -17.29
N LEU A 25 -27.21 11.90 -17.51
CA LEU A 25 -28.58 11.93 -18.04
C LEU A 25 -29.48 10.95 -17.30
N HIS A 26 -30.73 11.33 -17.07
CA HIS A 26 -31.79 10.42 -16.64
C HIS A 26 -32.39 9.68 -17.85
N LYS A 27 -32.96 8.48 -17.62
CA LYS A 27 -33.62 7.68 -18.66
C LYS A 27 -34.66 8.48 -19.47
N ASP A 28 -35.41 9.35 -18.81
CA ASP A 28 -36.40 10.22 -19.46
C ASP A 28 -35.80 11.13 -20.54
N ALA A 29 -34.53 11.50 -20.41
CA ALA A 29 -33.84 12.34 -21.38
C ALA A 29 -33.25 11.55 -22.55
N PHE A 30 -33.44 10.21 -22.63
CA PHE A 30 -32.84 9.38 -23.68
C PHE A 30 -33.38 9.67 -25.09
N SER A 31 -34.45 10.44 -25.22
CA SER A 31 -34.94 10.93 -26.51
C SER A 31 -33.91 11.82 -27.23
N VAL A 32 -33.02 12.51 -26.50
CA VAL A 32 -31.98 13.39 -27.06
C VAL A 32 -30.67 12.68 -27.39
N LEU A 33 -30.52 11.41 -26.98
CA LEU A 33 -29.31 10.64 -27.27
C LEU A 33 -29.24 10.27 -28.76
N PRO A 34 -28.03 10.28 -29.35
CA PRO A 34 -27.81 9.67 -30.66
C PRO A 34 -28.33 8.24 -30.69
N LYS A 35 -29.00 7.83 -31.78
CA LYS A 35 -29.66 6.52 -31.90
C LYS A 35 -28.74 5.35 -31.50
N THR A 36 -27.45 5.45 -31.86
CA THR A 36 -26.42 4.46 -31.51
C THR A 36 -26.19 4.36 -30.01
N LEU A 37 -26.08 5.48 -29.29
CA LEU A 37 -25.93 5.48 -27.82
C LEU A 37 -27.21 5.03 -27.11
N LYS A 38 -28.37 5.43 -27.63
CA LYS A 38 -29.68 5.05 -27.08
C LYS A 38 -29.89 3.53 -27.06
N GLY A 39 -29.43 2.81 -28.10
CA GLY A 39 -29.45 1.35 -28.12
C GLY A 39 -28.30 0.70 -27.34
N PHE A 40 -27.14 1.35 -27.30
CA PHE A 40 -25.94 0.80 -26.65
C PHE A 40 -26.04 0.74 -25.12
N ILE A 41 -26.54 1.79 -24.48
CA ILE A 41 -26.57 1.86 -23.00
C ILE A 41 -27.43 0.72 -22.40
N PRO A 42 -28.66 0.47 -22.86
CA PRO A 42 -29.44 -0.68 -22.38
C PRO A 42 -28.81 -2.04 -22.73
N ALA A 43 -28.17 -2.15 -23.90
CA ALA A 43 -27.48 -3.38 -24.28
C ALA A 43 -26.30 -3.71 -23.34
N VAL A 44 -25.59 -2.70 -22.84
CA VAL A 44 -24.56 -2.88 -21.81
C VAL A 44 -25.15 -3.36 -20.49
N ALA A 45 -26.27 -2.77 -20.04
CA ALA A 45 -26.97 -3.22 -18.83
C ALA A 45 -27.41 -4.69 -18.95
N GLN A 46 -28.03 -5.05 -20.09
CA GLN A 46 -28.49 -6.41 -20.37
C GLN A 46 -27.33 -7.42 -20.42
N ALA A 47 -26.20 -7.06 -21.04
CA ALA A 47 -25.02 -7.92 -21.11
C ALA A 47 -24.41 -8.20 -19.71
N LEU A 48 -24.66 -7.33 -18.74
CA LEU A 48 -24.19 -7.46 -17.37
C LEU A 48 -25.25 -8.02 -16.41
N ASN A 49 -26.39 -8.50 -16.94
CA ASN A 49 -27.52 -9.02 -16.16
C ASN A 49 -28.04 -8.03 -15.10
N ILE A 50 -28.04 -6.73 -15.43
CA ILE A 50 -28.62 -5.69 -14.57
C ILE A 50 -30.07 -5.48 -14.99
N ASP A 51 -30.99 -5.58 -14.04
CA ASP A 51 -32.41 -5.32 -14.28
C ASP A 51 -32.61 -3.86 -14.71
N ASP A 52 -33.57 -3.62 -15.60
CA ASP A 52 -33.86 -2.26 -16.05
C ASP A 52 -34.35 -1.37 -14.89
N ASN A 53 -34.96 -1.95 -13.86
CA ASN A 53 -35.38 -1.21 -12.67
C ASN A 53 -34.22 -0.87 -11.71
N ASP A 54 -33.04 -1.48 -11.88
CA ASP A 54 -31.88 -1.30 -11.00
C ASP A 54 -30.93 -0.18 -11.45
N TRP A 55 -31.40 0.72 -12.32
CA TRP A 55 -30.74 1.96 -12.69
C TRP A 55 -31.72 2.94 -13.34
N ASN A 56 -31.48 4.24 -13.19
CA ASN A 56 -32.30 5.28 -13.81
C ASN A 56 -31.49 6.50 -14.28
N LEU A 57 -30.21 6.58 -13.92
CA LEU A 57 -29.29 7.63 -14.36
C LEU A 57 -28.05 7.00 -15.01
N VAL A 58 -27.58 7.59 -16.11
CA VAL A 58 -26.34 7.20 -16.79
C VAL A 58 -25.30 8.31 -16.67
N LYS A 59 -24.06 7.92 -16.37
CA LYS A 59 -22.86 8.76 -16.46
C LYS A 59 -22.01 8.29 -17.64
N LEU A 60 -21.81 9.15 -18.63
CA LEU A 60 -20.95 8.91 -19.78
C LEU A 60 -19.64 9.67 -19.61
N PHE A 61 -18.49 8.98 -19.71
CA PHE A 61 -17.19 9.63 -19.60
C PHE A 61 -16.77 10.22 -20.96
N LYS A 62 -16.23 11.44 -20.95
CA LYS A 62 -15.90 12.19 -22.18
C LYS A 62 -14.56 11.79 -22.79
N LYS A 63 -13.61 11.38 -21.93
CA LYS A 63 -12.22 11.05 -22.31
C LYS A 63 -11.93 9.55 -22.28
N GLU A 64 -12.79 8.76 -21.66
CA GLU A 64 -12.59 7.33 -21.44
C GLU A 64 -13.73 6.54 -22.06
N PHE A 65 -13.44 5.35 -22.60
CA PHE A 65 -14.47 4.42 -23.07
C PHE A 65 -15.10 3.69 -21.89
N ARG A 66 -15.87 4.44 -21.12
CA ARG A 66 -16.42 4.04 -19.82
C ARG A 66 -17.81 4.66 -19.66
N LEU A 67 -18.69 3.94 -18.97
CA LEU A 67 -19.97 4.47 -18.52
C LEU A 67 -20.28 3.99 -17.10
N SER A 68 -21.21 4.66 -16.43
CA SER A 68 -21.78 4.14 -15.18
C SER A 68 -23.30 4.21 -15.21
N LEU A 69 -23.93 3.18 -14.65
CA LEU A 69 -25.37 3.13 -14.42
C LEU A 69 -25.60 3.33 -12.92
N LEU A 70 -26.43 4.29 -12.57
CA LEU A 70 -26.66 4.73 -11.20
C LEU A 70 -28.15 4.56 -10.87
N HIS A 71 -28.42 4.06 -9.67
CA HIS A 71 -29.77 3.78 -9.20
C HIS A 71 -30.17 4.71 -8.05
N TYR A 72 -31.08 5.63 -8.35
CA TYR A 72 -31.70 6.52 -7.38
C TYR A 72 -33.20 6.17 -7.27
N PRO A 73 -33.62 5.20 -6.44
CA PRO A 73 -35.02 4.74 -6.41
C PRO A 73 -36.01 5.88 -6.13
N ASP A 74 -35.61 6.85 -5.31
CA ASP A 74 -36.43 8.00 -4.91
C ASP A 74 -36.18 9.27 -5.76
N PHE A 75 -35.72 9.11 -7.01
CA PHE A 75 -35.33 10.23 -7.88
C PHE A 75 -36.38 11.33 -7.99
N TYR A 76 -37.67 10.99 -8.04
CA TYR A 76 -38.77 11.94 -8.17
C TYR A 76 -39.38 12.38 -6.84
N THR A 77 -39.27 11.56 -5.80
CA THR A 77 -39.97 11.73 -4.52
C THR A 77 -39.12 12.46 -3.48
N ASP A 78 -37.81 12.21 -3.45
CA ASP A 78 -36.87 12.88 -2.56
C ASP A 78 -36.20 14.05 -3.30
N SER A 79 -36.04 15.18 -2.62
CA SER A 79 -35.35 16.35 -3.16
C SER A 79 -33.85 16.11 -3.37
N TYR A 80 -33.23 15.29 -2.51
CA TYR A 80 -31.81 14.94 -2.54
C TYR A 80 -31.61 13.42 -2.43
N PRO A 81 -32.08 12.66 -3.43
CA PRO A 81 -32.21 11.21 -3.33
C PRO A 81 -30.85 10.54 -3.12
N PRO A 82 -30.72 9.60 -2.17
CA PRO A 82 -29.50 8.84 -1.98
C PRO A 82 -29.30 7.81 -3.11
N LEU A 83 -28.04 7.63 -3.50
CA LEU A 83 -27.64 6.59 -4.43
C LEU A 83 -27.76 5.24 -3.74
N LYS A 84 -28.54 4.32 -4.30
CA LYS A 84 -28.68 2.95 -3.77
C LYS A 84 -27.59 2.02 -4.32
N GLN A 85 -27.29 2.17 -5.61
CA GLN A 85 -26.34 1.32 -6.32
C GLN A 85 -25.62 2.10 -7.41
N SER A 86 -24.32 1.87 -7.56
CA SER A 86 -23.56 2.27 -8.74
C SER A 86 -22.95 1.06 -9.45
N LEU A 87 -23.18 0.95 -10.76
CA LEU A 87 -22.45 0.06 -11.65
C LEU A 87 -21.49 0.90 -12.49
N ASN A 88 -20.19 0.72 -12.31
CA ASN A 88 -19.17 1.32 -13.17
C ASN A 88 -18.71 0.27 -14.19
N VAL A 89 -18.71 0.62 -15.48
CA VAL A 89 -18.37 -0.28 -16.59
C VAL A 89 -17.24 0.33 -17.42
N ASP A 90 -16.06 -0.27 -17.32
CA ASP A 90 -14.92 0.03 -18.20
C ASP A 90 -15.05 -0.84 -19.45
N LEU A 91 -15.51 -0.23 -20.54
CA LEU A 91 -15.81 -0.92 -21.80
C LEU A 91 -14.54 -1.25 -22.58
N ALA A 92 -13.42 -0.54 -22.32
CA ALA A 92 -12.12 -0.87 -22.89
C ALA A 92 -11.55 -2.16 -22.27
N LYS A 93 -11.78 -2.37 -20.98
CA LYS A 93 -11.28 -3.55 -20.25
C LYS A 93 -12.29 -4.68 -20.11
N LEU A 94 -13.55 -4.44 -20.47
CA LEU A 94 -14.68 -5.37 -20.25
C LEU A 94 -14.82 -5.76 -18.78
N THR A 95 -14.50 -4.84 -17.87
CA THR A 95 -14.63 -5.02 -16.42
C THR A 95 -15.72 -4.13 -15.89
N HIS A 96 -16.44 -4.60 -14.86
CA HIS A 96 -17.43 -3.80 -14.16
C HIS A 96 -17.27 -3.93 -12.65
N LYS A 97 -17.75 -2.92 -11.92
CA LYS A 97 -17.83 -2.92 -10.45
C LYS A 97 -19.21 -2.46 -10.03
N ILE A 98 -19.85 -3.25 -9.17
CA ILE A 98 -21.08 -2.86 -8.48
C ILE A 98 -20.69 -2.40 -7.07
N THR A 99 -21.21 -1.25 -6.67
CA THR A 99 -21.10 -0.74 -5.30
C THR A 99 -22.52 -0.53 -4.78
N LEU A 100 -22.82 -1.16 -3.64
CA LEU A 100 -24.08 -1.00 -2.92
C LEU A 100 -23.89 0.02 -1.80
N TYR A 101 -24.87 0.90 -1.64
CA TYR A 101 -24.85 1.98 -0.63
C TYR A 101 -25.99 1.85 0.38
N SER A 102 -26.78 0.77 0.32
CA SER A 102 -27.94 0.52 1.19
C SER A 102 -27.62 0.60 2.69
N ASP A 103 -26.42 0.17 3.09
CA ASP A 103 -25.97 0.16 4.49
C ASP A 103 -25.05 1.36 4.83
N SER A 104 -24.94 2.34 3.91
CA SER A 104 -24.11 3.52 4.13
C SER A 104 -24.88 4.58 4.90
N GLU A 105 -24.33 5.02 6.03
CA GLU A 105 -24.85 6.19 6.78
C GLU A 105 -24.62 7.53 6.04
N ASN A 106 -23.70 7.58 5.07
CA ASN A 106 -23.40 8.78 4.29
C ASN A 106 -23.29 8.47 2.78
N PRO A 107 -24.38 8.02 2.14
CA PRO A 107 -24.37 7.65 0.73
C PRO A 107 -24.21 8.91 -0.14
N PRO A 108 -23.67 8.77 -1.37
CA PRO A 108 -23.73 9.85 -2.34
C PRO A 108 -25.18 10.25 -2.61
N ILE A 109 -25.46 11.55 -2.71
CA ILE A 109 -26.78 12.08 -3.05
C ILE A 109 -26.78 12.73 -4.42
N LEU A 110 -27.97 12.88 -4.99
CA LEU A 110 -28.15 13.65 -6.21
C LEU A 110 -28.63 15.06 -5.88
N HIS A 111 -27.99 16.05 -6.51
CA HIS A 111 -28.40 17.46 -6.46
C HIS A 111 -28.39 18.03 -7.89
N ARG A 112 -29.11 19.14 -8.09
CA ARG A 112 -29.34 19.76 -9.41
C ARG A 112 -29.97 18.79 -10.41
N LYS A 113 -31.09 18.16 -10.01
CA LYS A 113 -31.78 17.12 -10.81
C LYS A 113 -32.36 17.68 -12.11
N GLU A 114 -32.71 18.96 -12.13
CA GLU A 114 -33.19 19.67 -13.32
C GLU A 114 -32.20 19.59 -14.49
N ALA A 115 -30.89 19.52 -14.20
CA ALA A 115 -29.86 19.39 -15.22
C ALA A 115 -29.85 18.00 -15.90
N MET A 116 -30.54 16.99 -15.36
CA MET A 116 -30.47 15.60 -15.82
C MET A 116 -31.70 15.13 -16.60
N ILE A 117 -32.76 15.93 -16.59
CA ILE A 117 -34.03 15.70 -17.30
C ILE A 117 -34.26 16.81 -18.34
N LEU A 118 -35.29 16.66 -19.17
CA LEU A 118 -35.67 17.64 -20.17
C LEU A 118 -36.68 18.65 -19.59
N ALA A 119 -36.76 19.84 -20.19
CA ALA A 119 -37.63 20.92 -19.74
C ALA A 119 -39.13 20.62 -19.90
N ASP A 120 -39.50 19.63 -20.71
CA ASP A 120 -40.87 19.16 -20.88
C ASP A 120 -41.28 18.09 -19.85
N ASN A 121 -40.36 17.68 -18.96
CA ASN A 121 -40.66 16.73 -17.90
C ASN A 121 -41.54 17.39 -16.81
N PRO A 122 -42.60 16.72 -16.32
CA PRO A 122 -43.50 17.28 -15.31
C PRO A 122 -42.83 17.72 -14.00
N HIS A 123 -41.67 17.17 -13.66
CA HIS A 123 -40.94 17.49 -12.42
C HIS A 123 -39.86 18.57 -12.60
N TYR A 124 -39.62 19.06 -13.82
CA TYR A 124 -38.54 19.99 -14.15
C TYR A 124 -38.60 21.27 -13.31
N ASP A 125 -39.76 21.94 -13.30
CA ASP A 125 -39.95 23.20 -12.57
C ASP A 125 -39.75 23.02 -11.06
N THR A 126 -40.25 21.93 -10.48
CA THR A 126 -40.05 21.61 -9.07
C THR A 126 -38.58 21.41 -8.73
N PHE A 127 -37.81 20.74 -9.60
CA PHE A 127 -36.37 20.57 -9.38
C PHE A 127 -35.61 21.90 -9.50
N CYS A 128 -36.00 22.76 -10.45
CA CYS A 128 -35.46 24.12 -10.55
C CYS A 128 -35.71 24.93 -9.27
N GLU A 129 -36.90 24.84 -8.68
CA GLU A 129 -37.22 25.50 -7.41
C GLU A 129 -36.32 25.02 -6.27
N ILE A 130 -36.18 23.70 -6.08
CA ILE A 130 -35.32 23.10 -5.04
C ILE A 130 -33.86 23.56 -5.21
N THR A 131 -33.35 23.55 -6.43
CA THR A 131 -32.00 24.04 -6.72
C THR A 131 -31.86 25.53 -6.38
N LYS A 132 -32.84 26.34 -6.77
CA LYS A 132 -32.84 27.78 -6.49
C LYS A 132 -32.91 28.09 -4.99
N GLU A 133 -33.64 27.30 -4.21
CA GLU A 133 -33.65 27.40 -2.75
C GLU A 133 -32.25 27.20 -2.17
N GLY A 134 -31.55 26.13 -2.58
CA GLY A 134 -30.19 25.86 -2.12
C GLY A 134 -29.16 26.90 -2.57
N GLU A 135 -29.32 27.46 -3.78
CA GLU A 135 -28.47 28.57 -4.28
C GLU A 135 -28.66 29.83 -3.44
N ASN A 136 -29.92 30.20 -3.16
CA ASN A 136 -30.23 31.37 -2.32
C ASN A 136 -29.76 31.19 -0.87
N ALA A 137 -29.66 29.94 -0.39
CA ALA A 137 -29.17 29.60 0.94
C ALA A 137 -27.63 29.45 1.01
N GLY A 138 -26.90 29.62 -0.11
CA GLY A 138 -25.43 29.51 -0.15
C GLY A 138 -24.90 28.07 -0.11
N LEU A 139 -25.76 27.05 -0.19
CA LEU A 139 -25.36 25.65 0.03
C LEU A 139 -24.41 25.09 -1.04
N TYR A 140 -24.34 25.73 -2.21
CA TYR A 140 -23.54 25.28 -3.36
C TYR A 140 -22.16 25.95 -3.48
N GLU A 141 -21.75 26.79 -2.53
CA GLU A 141 -20.47 27.50 -2.57
C GLU A 141 -19.25 26.54 -2.52
N ASN A 142 -19.28 25.53 -1.65
CA ASN A 142 -18.26 24.48 -1.61
C ASN A 142 -18.76 23.20 -2.32
N SER A 143 -18.52 23.11 -3.62
CA SER A 143 -18.99 21.99 -4.44
C SER A 143 -18.36 20.62 -4.13
N ARG A 144 -17.33 20.53 -3.26
CA ARG A 144 -16.66 19.24 -2.95
C ARG A 144 -17.46 18.39 -1.97
N LEU A 145 -18.20 19.02 -1.05
CA LEU A 145 -18.87 18.34 0.06
C LEU A 145 -20.37 18.07 -0.17
N ILE A 146 -20.97 18.71 -1.18
CA ILE A 146 -22.41 18.63 -1.47
C ILE A 146 -22.89 17.30 -2.04
N GLY A 147 -21.95 16.39 -2.36
CA GLY A 147 -22.23 15.13 -3.01
C GLY A 147 -22.65 13.99 -2.07
N PHE A 148 -22.62 14.19 -0.75
CA PHE A 148 -22.86 13.15 0.26
C PHE A 148 -23.96 13.54 1.25
N LYS A 149 -24.83 12.60 1.63
CA LYS A 149 -26.06 12.87 2.40
C LYS A 149 -25.82 13.63 3.71
N ARG A 150 -25.01 13.08 4.60
CA ARG A 150 -24.71 13.65 5.92
C ARG A 150 -23.97 14.99 5.79
N SER A 151 -23.05 15.06 4.83
CA SER A 151 -22.32 16.29 4.53
C SER A 151 -23.27 17.40 4.07
N TRP A 152 -24.25 17.07 3.23
CA TRP A 152 -25.29 17.99 2.77
C TRP A 152 -26.21 18.46 3.92
N GLU A 153 -26.68 17.54 4.76
CA GLU A 153 -27.47 17.87 5.96
C GLU A 153 -26.71 18.80 6.92
N ASN A 154 -25.40 18.57 7.09
CA ASN A 154 -24.54 19.44 7.90
C ASN A 154 -24.36 20.82 7.28
N ILE A 155 -24.19 20.92 5.95
CA ILE A 155 -24.11 22.20 5.23
C ILE A 155 -25.40 23.00 5.41
N ILE A 156 -26.57 22.35 5.23
CA ILE A 156 -27.89 22.95 5.47
C ILE A 156 -28.00 23.50 6.88
N THR A 157 -27.66 22.69 7.88
CA THR A 157 -27.70 23.08 9.30
C THR A 157 -26.76 24.26 9.60
N ARG A 158 -25.52 24.23 9.09
CA ARG A 158 -24.53 25.31 9.29
C ARG A 158 -24.98 26.65 8.69
N HIS A 159 -25.74 26.61 7.59
CA HIS A 159 -26.32 27.81 6.98
C HIS A 159 -27.61 28.28 7.69
N GLY A 160 -28.02 27.61 8.77
CA GLY A 160 -29.20 27.97 9.57
C GLY A 160 -30.51 27.49 8.94
N TYR A 161 -30.47 26.45 8.12
CA TYR A 161 -31.64 25.85 7.50
C TYR A 161 -31.88 24.43 8.02
N GLU A 162 -33.09 23.93 7.78
CA GLU A 162 -33.48 22.53 7.98
C GLU A 162 -34.30 22.06 6.76
N LEU A 163 -34.29 20.76 6.50
CA LEU A 163 -35.14 20.15 5.47
C LEU A 163 -36.44 19.66 6.10
N VAL A 164 -37.57 20.19 5.61
CA VAL A 164 -38.92 19.70 5.94
C VAL A 164 -39.58 19.28 4.64
N ASP A 165 -39.95 18.00 4.53
CA ASP A 165 -40.48 17.39 3.31
C ASP A 165 -39.64 17.69 2.05
N GLY A 166 -38.32 17.72 2.21
CA GLY A 166 -37.35 17.97 1.12
C GLY A 166 -37.16 19.45 0.74
N ARG A 167 -37.87 20.39 1.37
CA ARG A 167 -37.74 21.84 1.12
C ARG A 167 -36.97 22.53 2.24
N LEU A 168 -36.28 23.63 1.91
CA LEU A 168 -35.45 24.36 2.87
C LEU A 168 -36.27 25.38 3.67
N PHE A 169 -36.24 25.26 4.99
CA PHE A 169 -36.83 26.22 5.93
C PHE A 169 -35.75 26.82 6.83
N ARG A 170 -35.87 28.10 7.20
CA ARG A 170 -34.96 28.69 8.19
C ARG A 170 -35.22 28.06 9.55
N SER A 171 -34.18 27.52 10.17
CA SER A 171 -34.26 27.02 11.53
C SER A 171 -34.44 28.20 12.49
N SER A 172 -35.45 28.12 13.36
CA SER A 172 -35.77 29.17 14.34
C SER A 172 -34.78 29.20 15.52
N ALA A 173 -33.93 28.19 15.65
CA ALA A 173 -32.84 28.13 16.61
C ALA A 173 -31.52 27.93 15.85
N VAL A 174 -30.72 28.99 15.70
CA VAL A 174 -29.32 28.85 15.29
C VAL A 174 -28.58 28.21 16.46
N ILE A 175 -28.59 26.88 16.54
CA ILE A 175 -27.68 26.15 17.42
C ILE A 175 -26.31 26.27 16.76
N GLN A 176 -25.55 27.31 17.11
CA GLN A 176 -24.11 27.26 16.88
C GLN A 176 -23.62 26.04 17.65
N PRO A 177 -23.01 25.03 17.00
CA PRO A 177 -22.42 23.92 17.74
C PRO A 177 -21.46 24.54 18.75
N GLU A 178 -21.65 24.24 20.03
CA GLU A 178 -20.71 24.65 21.07
C GLU A 178 -19.34 24.15 20.64
N ASP A 179 -18.49 25.10 20.24
CA ASP A 179 -17.11 24.83 19.88
C ASP A 179 -16.40 24.53 21.20
N ILE A 180 -16.47 23.26 21.63
CA ILE A 180 -15.65 22.77 22.72
C ILE A 180 -14.22 23.01 22.23
N GLY A 181 -13.57 24.05 22.73
CA GLY A 181 -12.27 24.52 22.25
C GLY A 181 -11.23 23.40 22.28
N ILE A 182 -11.13 22.67 21.17
CA ILE A 182 -10.16 21.60 20.97
C ILE A 182 -8.94 22.25 20.36
N ASP A 183 -7.82 22.16 21.08
CA ASP A 183 -6.57 22.78 20.67
C ASP A 183 -5.82 21.92 19.64
N ARG A 184 -6.44 21.63 18.48
CA ARG A 184 -5.90 20.71 17.45
C ARG A 184 -4.45 21.03 17.07
N HIS A 185 -4.08 22.31 17.07
CA HIS A 185 -2.73 22.79 16.79
C HIS A 185 -1.63 22.34 17.77
N LYS A 186 -1.99 21.86 18.96
CA LYS A 186 -1.03 21.34 19.95
C LYS A 186 -0.55 19.91 19.61
N THR A 187 -1.09 19.30 18.57
CA THR A 187 -0.66 17.99 18.05
C THR A 187 0.61 18.06 17.20
N ALA A 188 0.95 19.24 16.65
CA ALA A 188 2.17 19.44 15.88
C ALA A 188 3.41 19.30 16.79
N LEU A 189 4.10 18.16 16.68
CA LEU A 189 5.36 17.89 17.37
C LEU A 189 6.53 18.61 16.71
N VAL A 190 7.49 19.06 17.53
CA VAL A 190 8.81 19.50 17.05
C VAL A 190 9.70 18.27 16.88
N ARG A 191 10.29 18.09 15.71
CA ARG A 191 11.18 16.97 15.35
C ARG A 191 12.47 17.49 14.69
N HIS A 192 13.53 16.68 14.76
CA HIS A 192 14.85 16.99 14.19
C HIS A 192 15.22 16.06 13.01
N GLU A 193 14.29 15.22 12.56
CA GLU A 193 14.47 14.29 11.46
C GLU A 193 13.20 14.26 10.60
N LEU A 194 13.35 13.83 9.34
CA LEU A 194 12.23 13.55 8.45
C LEU A 194 11.18 12.64 9.11
N SER A 195 9.90 12.95 8.87
CA SER A 195 8.79 12.11 9.27
C SER A 195 8.81 10.77 8.55
N ALA A 196 8.12 9.77 9.13
CA ALA A 196 8.00 8.44 8.54
C ALA A 196 7.58 8.45 7.04
N PRO A 197 6.55 9.21 6.60
CA PRO A 197 6.24 9.29 5.17
C PRO A 197 7.39 9.85 4.33
N MET A 198 8.08 10.90 4.79
CA MET A 198 9.19 11.49 4.04
C MET A 198 10.40 10.53 3.94
N LYS A 199 10.67 9.76 5.01
CA LYS A 199 11.68 8.69 4.99
C LYS A 199 11.35 7.61 3.96
N THR A 200 10.08 7.23 3.81
CA THR A 200 9.67 6.28 2.77
C THR A 200 9.88 6.86 1.36
N LEU A 201 9.59 8.15 1.14
CA LEU A 201 9.82 8.79 -0.16
C LEU A 201 11.31 8.80 -0.55
N ALA A 202 12.21 9.11 0.41
CA ALA A 202 13.66 9.02 0.21
C ALA A 202 14.09 7.61 -0.19
N LYS A 203 13.61 6.59 0.54
CA LYS A 203 13.97 5.18 0.32
C LYS A 203 13.68 4.70 -1.11
N TYR A 204 12.58 5.18 -1.69
CA TYR A 204 12.17 4.82 -3.06
C TYR A 204 12.72 5.75 -4.15
N GLY A 205 13.63 6.67 -3.81
CA GLY A 205 14.25 7.59 -4.77
C GLY A 205 13.35 8.74 -5.22
N TYR A 206 12.26 9.02 -4.50
CA TYR A 206 11.35 10.12 -4.83
C TYR A 206 11.83 11.49 -4.33
N LEU A 207 12.89 11.52 -3.49
CA LEU A 207 13.51 12.74 -2.97
C LEU A 207 14.87 13.04 -3.64
N GLU A 208 15.04 12.67 -4.91
CA GLU A 208 16.28 12.89 -5.69
C GLU A 208 16.31 14.24 -6.44
N GLY A 209 15.32 15.10 -6.22
CA GLY A 209 15.23 16.45 -6.82
C GLY A 209 14.53 16.51 -8.18
N SER A 210 14.03 15.39 -8.70
CA SER A 210 13.28 15.32 -9.95
C SER A 210 11.77 15.61 -9.82
N TYR A 211 11.28 15.80 -8.59
CA TYR A 211 9.86 15.96 -8.28
C TYR A 211 9.65 17.19 -7.40
N SER A 212 8.58 17.95 -7.66
CA SER A 212 8.10 18.97 -6.73
C SER A 212 7.29 18.34 -5.60
N ILE A 213 7.45 18.85 -4.38
CA ILE A 213 6.86 18.29 -3.16
C ILE A 213 6.00 19.35 -2.49
N PHE A 214 4.79 18.98 -2.08
CA PHE A 214 3.92 19.84 -1.28
C PHE A 214 3.42 19.12 -0.03
N ASP A 215 3.69 19.69 1.15
CA ASP A 215 3.26 19.15 2.43
C ASP A 215 1.95 19.82 2.89
N TYR A 216 0.84 19.07 2.74
CA TYR A 216 -0.51 19.51 3.07
C TYR A 216 -0.76 19.27 4.56
N GLY A 217 -0.85 20.36 5.34
CA GLY A 217 -0.89 20.32 6.80
C GLY A 217 0.49 20.15 7.43
N CYS A 218 1.48 20.91 6.95
CA CYS A 218 2.89 20.78 7.33
C CYS A 218 3.20 21.11 8.80
N GLY A 219 2.22 21.59 9.58
CA GLY A 219 2.43 22.04 10.94
C GLY A 219 3.52 23.11 11.00
N ARG A 220 4.52 22.89 11.86
CA ARG A 220 5.65 23.81 12.04
C ARG A 220 6.69 23.80 10.91
N GLY A 221 6.53 22.95 9.89
CA GLY A 221 7.43 22.87 8.74
C GLY A 221 8.77 22.18 9.03
N ASP A 222 8.81 21.21 9.94
CA ASP A 222 10.04 20.47 10.26
C ASP A 222 10.55 19.66 9.06
N ASP A 223 9.65 18.94 8.38
CA ASP A 223 9.98 18.18 7.17
C ASP A 223 10.43 19.12 6.03
N LEU A 224 9.75 20.26 5.85
CA LEU A 224 10.08 21.25 4.83
C LEU A 224 11.51 21.78 4.99
N ARG A 225 11.91 22.15 6.22
CA ARG A 225 13.26 22.64 6.49
C ARG A 225 14.34 21.63 6.13
N GLU A 226 14.08 20.35 6.38
CA GLU A 226 15.02 19.27 6.06
C GLU A 226 15.09 19.01 4.54
N LEU A 227 13.95 19.05 3.84
CA LEU A 227 13.88 18.91 2.39
C LEU A 227 14.57 20.08 1.67
N GLU A 228 14.33 21.32 2.12
CA GLU A 228 14.98 22.54 1.63
C GLU A 228 16.49 22.50 1.86
N ALA A 229 16.94 22.02 3.02
CA ALA A 229 18.37 21.86 3.32
C ALA A 229 19.06 20.87 2.36
N HIS A 230 18.31 19.93 1.78
CA HIS A 230 18.78 19.00 0.74
C HIS A 230 18.59 19.54 -0.69
N GLY A 231 18.16 20.79 -0.84
CA GLY A 231 17.99 21.46 -2.14
C GLY A 231 16.78 20.98 -2.94
N LEU A 232 15.79 20.40 -2.28
CA LEU A 232 14.57 19.90 -2.92
C LEU A 232 13.54 21.02 -3.07
N ASP A 233 12.79 20.98 -4.17
CA ASP A 233 11.65 21.88 -4.42
C ASP A 233 10.46 21.42 -3.55
N ALA A 234 10.39 21.96 -2.33
CA ALA A 234 9.40 21.61 -1.33
C ALA A 234 8.67 22.85 -0.80
N LEU A 235 7.35 22.80 -0.82
CA LEU A 235 6.46 23.83 -0.26
C LEU A 235 5.46 23.17 0.69
N GLY A 236 4.75 23.95 1.49
CA GLY A 236 3.70 23.39 2.34
C GLY A 236 2.72 24.42 2.84
N TRP A 237 1.60 23.93 3.36
CA TRP A 237 0.52 24.75 3.88
C TRP A 237 0.03 24.18 5.19
N ASP A 238 -0.33 25.04 6.14
CA ASP A 238 -0.99 24.64 7.38
C ASP A 238 -1.99 25.71 7.80
N PRO A 239 -3.23 25.35 8.19
CA PRO A 239 -4.27 26.33 8.48
C PRO A 239 -3.94 27.27 9.65
N LYS A 240 -2.94 26.96 10.48
CA LYS A 240 -2.51 27.81 11.59
C LYS A 240 -1.07 28.30 11.45
N PHE A 241 -0.15 27.42 11.08
CA PHE A 241 1.28 27.73 11.10
C PHE A 241 1.77 28.37 9.80
N GLN A 242 1.15 28.05 8.66
CA GLN A 242 1.45 28.62 7.36
C GLN A 242 0.15 28.89 6.56
N PRO A 243 -0.77 29.74 7.08
CA PRO A 243 -2.08 29.93 6.47
C PRO A 243 -2.02 30.74 5.18
N ASP A 244 -1.00 31.60 5.03
CA ASP A 244 -0.84 32.52 3.92
C ASP A 244 -0.20 31.86 2.68
N ASN A 245 0.30 30.63 2.81
CA ASN A 245 0.86 29.90 1.67
C ASN A 245 -0.27 29.45 0.73
N GLU A 246 -0.07 29.62 -0.57
CA GLU A 246 -1.03 29.11 -1.55
C GLU A 246 -0.95 27.58 -1.65
N LYS A 247 -2.11 26.95 -1.77
CA LYS A 247 -2.20 25.53 -2.11
C LYS A 247 -1.92 25.36 -3.59
N ILE A 248 -0.78 24.76 -3.93
CA ILE A 248 -0.32 24.61 -5.31
C ILE A 248 -0.33 23.13 -5.74
N ASN A 249 -0.43 22.91 -7.05
CA ASN A 249 -0.21 21.59 -7.64
C ASN A 249 1.27 21.18 -7.52
N SER A 250 1.53 19.91 -7.25
CA SER A 250 2.89 19.36 -7.18
C SER A 250 2.92 17.88 -7.55
N ASP A 251 4.09 17.39 -7.98
CA ASP A 251 4.28 15.98 -8.35
C ASP A 251 3.93 15.06 -7.17
N ILE A 252 4.39 15.42 -5.97
CA ILE A 252 4.18 14.64 -4.75
C ILE A 252 3.48 15.50 -3.71
N ILE A 253 2.31 15.05 -3.24
CA ILE A 253 1.61 15.68 -2.10
C ILE A 253 1.73 14.76 -0.89
N ASN A 254 2.19 15.29 0.23
CA ASN A 254 2.14 14.61 1.52
C ASN A 254 0.95 15.10 2.35
N LEU A 255 0.07 14.18 2.77
CA LEU A 255 -1.00 14.40 3.74
C LEU A 255 -0.65 13.61 5.00
N GLY A 256 0.41 14.06 5.70
CA GLY A 256 1.02 13.35 6.82
C GLY A 256 0.32 13.60 8.15
N PHE A 257 -0.37 12.61 8.71
CA PHE A 257 -1.02 12.63 10.03
C PHE A 257 -2.15 13.66 10.21
N VAL A 258 -2.52 14.39 9.15
CA VAL A 258 -3.57 15.42 9.16
C VAL A 258 -4.95 14.83 9.44
N LEU A 259 -5.27 13.68 8.85
CA LEU A 259 -6.57 13.04 9.04
C LEU A 259 -6.79 12.58 10.49
N ASN A 260 -5.73 12.43 11.29
CA ASN A 260 -5.90 12.05 12.69
C ASN A 260 -6.39 13.20 13.56
N VAL A 261 -6.11 14.45 13.20
CA VAL A 261 -6.28 15.61 14.10
C VAL A 261 -7.53 16.43 13.80
N ILE A 262 -8.26 16.06 12.74
CA ILE A 262 -9.49 16.73 12.33
C ILE A 262 -10.71 15.97 12.89
N GLU A 263 -11.42 16.59 13.82
CA GLU A 263 -12.58 16.01 14.52
C GLU A 263 -13.85 15.92 13.67
N ASP A 264 -13.98 16.80 12.68
CA ASP A 264 -15.11 16.83 11.77
C ASP A 264 -14.90 15.86 10.60
N GLN A 265 -15.85 14.97 10.36
CA GLN A 265 -15.73 13.97 9.30
C GLN A 265 -15.77 14.60 7.91
N ASP A 266 -16.54 15.67 7.73
CA ASP A 266 -16.64 16.37 6.44
C ASP A 266 -15.36 17.17 6.17
N GLU A 267 -14.79 17.84 7.18
CA GLU A 267 -13.49 18.50 7.06
C GLU A 267 -12.36 17.50 6.73
N ARG A 268 -12.38 16.28 7.29
CA ARG A 268 -11.42 15.23 6.91
C ARG A 268 -11.56 14.81 5.46
N LEU A 269 -12.80 14.66 4.99
CA LEU A 269 -13.07 14.31 3.61
C LEU A 269 -12.60 15.43 2.67
N ASP A 270 -12.87 16.69 3.00
CA ASP A 270 -12.42 17.85 2.22
C ASP A 270 -10.88 17.94 2.17
N ALA A 271 -10.20 17.69 3.30
CA ALA A 271 -8.73 17.67 3.34
C ALA A 271 -8.14 16.58 2.44
N LEU A 272 -8.71 15.36 2.46
CA LEU A 272 -8.27 14.26 1.60
C LEU A 272 -8.52 14.56 0.11
N LEU A 273 -9.71 15.05 -0.23
CA LEU A 273 -10.06 15.40 -1.62
C LEU A 273 -9.23 16.59 -2.12
N GLY A 274 -9.00 17.60 -1.28
CA GLY A 274 -8.18 18.75 -1.59
C GLY A 274 -6.72 18.37 -1.86
N ALA A 275 -6.12 17.51 -1.02
CA ALA A 275 -4.77 17.00 -1.24
C ALA A 275 -4.67 16.20 -2.55
N TRP A 276 -5.68 15.39 -2.86
CA TRP A 276 -5.73 14.62 -4.10
C TRP A 276 -5.85 15.51 -5.35
N GLU A 277 -6.63 16.59 -5.29
CA GLU A 277 -6.79 17.53 -6.40
C GLU A 277 -5.46 18.18 -6.80
N LEU A 278 -4.64 18.53 -5.82
CA LEU A 278 -3.31 19.16 -5.99
C LEU A 278 -2.23 18.18 -6.45
N THR A 279 -2.47 16.87 -6.36
CA THR A 279 -1.47 15.85 -6.71
C THR A 279 -1.33 15.73 -8.21
N ASP A 280 -0.11 15.71 -8.75
CA ASP A 280 0.12 15.41 -10.16
C ASP A 280 0.55 13.95 -10.39
N ARG A 281 1.35 13.37 -9.47
CA ARG A 281 1.85 11.98 -9.59
C ARG A 281 1.54 11.09 -8.42
N ILE A 282 1.92 11.47 -7.20
CA ILE A 282 1.83 10.62 -5.99
C ILE A 282 1.21 11.39 -4.84
N LEU A 283 0.13 10.86 -4.26
CA LEU A 283 -0.40 11.29 -2.98
C LEU A 283 0.07 10.32 -1.90
N VAL A 284 0.71 10.84 -0.87
CA VAL A 284 1.12 10.11 0.33
C VAL A 284 0.13 10.42 1.45
N VAL A 285 -0.57 9.41 1.96
CA VAL A 285 -1.48 9.57 3.11
C VAL A 285 -0.91 8.78 4.28
N SER A 286 -0.69 9.46 5.41
CA SER A 286 -0.21 8.81 6.64
C SER A 286 -1.16 9.04 7.80
N VAL A 287 -1.44 7.99 8.57
CA VAL A 287 -2.28 8.04 9.78
C VAL A 287 -1.68 7.27 10.95
N MET A 288 -2.03 7.67 12.16
CA MET A 288 -1.80 6.87 13.37
C MET A 288 -2.79 5.69 13.45
N LEU A 289 -2.24 4.51 13.70
CA LEU A 289 -3.01 3.29 13.97
C LEU A 289 -3.14 3.06 15.48
N ALA A 290 -4.25 2.48 15.92
CA ALA A 290 -4.36 1.91 17.27
C ALA A 290 -5.45 0.83 17.34
N ASN A 291 -5.30 -0.09 18.29
CA ASN A 291 -6.32 -1.09 18.58
C ASN A 291 -7.33 -0.57 19.64
N GLU A 292 -8.48 -1.24 19.76
CA GLU A 292 -9.54 -0.86 20.69
C GLU A 292 -9.09 -0.85 22.17
N ASN A 293 -8.18 -1.76 22.55
CA ASN A 293 -7.62 -1.82 23.90
C ASN A 293 -6.78 -0.59 24.25
N TYR A 294 -6.11 0.02 23.27
CA TYR A 294 -5.41 1.28 23.45
C TYR A 294 -6.38 2.46 23.47
N ILE A 295 -7.33 2.49 22.52
CA ILE A 295 -8.30 3.58 22.38
C ILE A 295 -9.20 3.71 23.63
N SER A 296 -9.60 2.59 24.23
CA SER A 296 -10.44 2.54 25.44
C SER A 296 -9.82 3.19 26.68
N GLN A 297 -8.53 3.53 26.65
CA GLN A 297 -7.84 4.26 27.74
C GLN A 297 -8.13 5.76 27.73
N PHE A 298 -8.67 6.29 26.63
CA PHE A 298 -8.94 7.71 26.45
C PHE A 298 -10.43 8.04 26.54
N LYS A 299 -10.74 9.32 26.75
CA LYS A 299 -12.12 9.81 26.73
C LYS A 299 -12.62 9.85 25.28
N SER A 300 -13.64 9.05 24.96
CA SER A 300 -14.29 9.08 23.64
C SER A 300 -14.90 10.45 23.33
N TYR A 301 -14.72 10.90 22.10
CA TYR A 301 -15.30 12.15 21.58
C TYR A 301 -15.52 12.05 20.08
N LYS A 302 -16.76 12.27 19.62
CA LYS A 302 -17.18 11.97 18.24
C LYS A 302 -16.77 10.53 17.85
N ASP A 303 -16.03 10.35 16.76
CA ASP A 303 -15.48 9.06 16.31
C ASP A 303 -14.02 8.83 16.72
N GLY A 304 -13.45 9.71 17.55
CA GLY A 304 -12.08 9.61 18.06
C GLY A 304 -12.03 9.78 19.57
N VAL A 305 -10.90 10.29 20.06
CA VAL A 305 -10.66 10.48 21.49
C VAL A 305 -10.10 11.87 21.79
N ILE A 306 -10.34 12.36 22.99
CA ILE A 306 -9.66 13.54 23.54
C ILE A 306 -8.47 13.09 24.39
N THR A 307 -7.29 13.61 24.06
CA THR A 307 -6.06 13.36 24.82
C THR A 307 -6.02 14.19 26.11
N SER A 308 -5.10 13.87 27.02
CA SER A 308 -4.85 14.66 28.23
C SER A 308 -4.42 16.11 27.96
N ARG A 309 -4.00 16.43 26.73
CA ARG A 309 -3.65 17.79 26.27
C ARG A 309 -4.82 18.57 25.67
N ASN A 310 -6.04 18.03 25.78
CA ASN A 310 -7.26 18.58 25.18
C ASN A 310 -7.18 18.71 23.64
N THR A 311 -6.56 17.70 23.00
CA THR A 311 -6.51 17.58 21.53
C THR A 311 -7.35 16.39 21.07
N PHE A 312 -8.00 16.51 19.91
CA PHE A 312 -8.67 15.40 19.25
C PHE A 312 -7.63 14.50 18.56
N GLN A 313 -7.86 13.19 18.63
CA GLN A 313 -7.13 12.20 17.86
C GLN A 313 -8.08 11.09 17.38
N LYS A 314 -8.20 10.90 16.06
CA LYS A 314 -8.75 9.68 15.47
C LYS A 314 -7.60 8.69 15.25
N TYR A 315 -7.73 7.51 15.81
CA TYR A 315 -6.90 6.36 15.43
C TYR A 315 -7.66 5.50 14.42
N TYR A 316 -6.92 4.85 13.53
CA TYR A 316 -7.50 3.99 12.50
C TYR A 316 -7.04 2.54 12.64
N ALA A 317 -7.89 1.60 12.21
CA ALA A 317 -7.39 0.28 11.81
C ALA A 317 -6.77 0.36 10.40
N GLN A 318 -5.78 -0.49 10.10
CA GLN A 318 -5.08 -0.50 8.80
C GLN A 318 -6.06 -0.73 7.62
N SER A 319 -7.00 -1.68 7.79
CA SER A 319 -8.04 -1.98 6.79
C SER A 319 -9.07 -0.85 6.67
N GLU A 320 -9.47 -0.25 7.80
CA GLU A 320 -10.42 0.87 7.86
C GLU A 320 -9.91 2.06 7.04
N ILE A 321 -8.67 2.51 7.28
CA ILE A 321 -8.13 3.67 6.55
C ILE A 321 -7.92 3.37 5.07
N LYS A 322 -7.45 2.16 4.72
CA LYS A 322 -7.31 1.75 3.31
C LYS A 322 -8.65 1.82 2.59
N ALA A 323 -9.69 1.20 3.16
CA ALA A 323 -11.03 1.19 2.59
C ALA A 323 -11.63 2.60 2.53
N TYR A 324 -11.38 3.45 3.53
CA TYR A 324 -11.79 4.85 3.54
C TYR A 324 -11.18 5.62 2.35
N ILE A 325 -9.86 5.54 2.16
CA ILE A 325 -9.17 6.23 1.06
C ILE A 325 -9.65 5.70 -0.30
N GLU A 326 -9.73 4.38 -0.48
CA GLU A 326 -10.21 3.77 -1.74
C GLU A 326 -11.65 4.18 -2.07
N ARG A 327 -12.52 4.27 -1.05
CA ARG A 327 -13.91 4.70 -1.23
C ARG A 327 -14.00 6.18 -1.58
N CYS A 328 -13.22 7.04 -0.92
CA CYS A 328 -13.27 8.49 -1.15
C CYS A 328 -12.65 8.88 -2.49
N LEU A 329 -11.50 8.31 -2.85
CA LEU A 329 -10.76 8.67 -4.07
C LEU A 329 -11.14 7.82 -5.30
N GLN A 330 -11.80 6.68 -5.11
CA GLN A 330 -12.10 5.70 -6.16
C GLN A 330 -10.85 5.16 -6.90
N GLU A 331 -9.69 5.28 -6.29
CA GLU A 331 -8.38 4.83 -6.79
C GLU A 331 -7.84 3.63 -6.00
N ASN A 332 -6.81 2.97 -6.54
CA ASN A 332 -6.09 1.92 -5.80
C ASN A 332 -5.15 2.53 -4.77
N VAL A 333 -5.05 1.89 -3.62
CA VAL A 333 -4.21 2.35 -2.50
C VAL A 333 -3.17 1.28 -2.19
N ILE A 334 -1.88 1.65 -2.27
CA ILE A 334 -0.76 0.75 -1.98
C ILE A 334 -0.27 1.03 -0.55
N ALA A 335 -0.31 0.01 0.32
CA ALA A 335 0.32 0.07 1.63
C ALA A 335 1.85 0.06 1.45
N ILE A 336 2.52 1.07 2.01
CA ILE A 336 3.99 1.17 2.01
C ILE A 336 4.53 0.74 3.36
N ALA A 337 3.91 1.20 4.43
CA ALA A 337 4.23 0.86 5.81
C ALA A 337 2.95 0.95 6.66
N PRO A 338 2.96 0.51 7.93
CA PRO A 338 1.81 0.67 8.82
C PRO A 338 1.33 2.11 8.88
N GLY A 339 0.08 2.33 8.48
CA GLY A 339 -0.54 3.66 8.43
C GLY A 339 -0.05 4.56 7.30
N ILE A 340 0.86 4.13 6.42
CA ILE A 340 1.41 4.93 5.31
C ILE A 340 1.01 4.30 3.97
N PHE A 341 0.33 5.08 3.14
CA PHE A 341 -0.21 4.64 1.87
C PHE A 341 0.16 5.59 0.73
N TYR A 342 0.49 5.01 -0.43
CA TYR A 342 0.69 5.76 -1.67
C TYR A 342 -0.47 5.55 -2.63
N ILE A 343 -0.90 6.64 -3.26
CA ILE A 343 -1.94 6.67 -4.28
C ILE A 343 -1.35 7.34 -5.51
N PHE A 344 -1.29 6.60 -6.61
CA PHE A 344 -0.63 7.05 -7.84
C PHE A 344 -1.64 7.57 -8.86
N LYS A 345 -1.49 8.83 -9.28
CA LYS A 345 -2.04 9.34 -10.55
C LYS A 345 -1.20 8.85 -11.72
N ASP A 346 0.13 8.85 -11.56
CA ASP A 346 1.06 8.30 -12.55
C ASP A 346 1.12 6.77 -12.47
N LYS A 347 0.45 6.12 -13.43
CA LYS A 347 0.31 4.66 -13.46
C LYS A 347 1.58 3.94 -13.90
N GLN A 348 2.59 4.62 -14.46
CA GLN A 348 3.89 4.03 -14.78
C GLN A 348 4.77 3.93 -13.53
N LEU A 349 4.81 5.00 -12.73
CA LEU A 349 5.52 5.00 -11.43
C LEU A 349 4.97 3.92 -10.49
N GLU A 350 3.65 3.76 -10.44
CA GLU A 350 2.98 2.69 -9.67
C GLU A 350 3.54 1.30 -10.03
N GLN A 351 3.71 1.01 -11.32
CA GLN A 351 4.23 -0.30 -11.76
C GLN A 351 5.70 -0.48 -11.43
N HIS A 352 6.51 0.56 -11.61
CA HIS A 352 7.93 0.50 -11.32
C HIS A 352 8.20 0.17 -9.84
N LEU A 353 7.43 0.79 -8.94
CA LEU A 353 7.46 0.50 -7.50
C LEU A 353 7.17 -0.98 -7.22
N LEU A 354 6.08 -1.51 -7.78
CA LEU A 354 5.62 -2.88 -7.53
C LEU A 354 6.58 -3.94 -8.08
N GLN A 355 7.21 -3.70 -9.22
CA GLN A 355 8.17 -4.62 -9.82
C GLN A 355 9.47 -4.71 -9.00
N ASN A 356 9.95 -3.58 -8.49
CA ASN A 356 11.22 -3.54 -7.76
C ASN A 356 11.08 -4.06 -6.33
N ARG A 357 9.88 -4.03 -5.74
CA ARG A 357 9.62 -4.45 -4.35
C ARG A 357 10.08 -5.88 -4.03
N HIS A 358 10.03 -6.81 -5.00
CA HIS A 358 10.32 -8.24 -4.77
C HIS A 358 11.57 -8.75 -5.48
N LYS A 359 12.34 -7.86 -6.12
CA LYS A 359 13.52 -8.24 -6.91
C LYS A 359 14.69 -8.59 -6.00
N ARG A 360 15.25 -9.80 -6.12
CA ARG A 360 16.52 -10.14 -5.45
C ARG A 360 17.68 -9.37 -6.09
N ALA A 361 18.59 -8.86 -5.27
CA ALA A 361 19.87 -8.37 -5.75
C ALA A 361 20.83 -9.56 -5.94
N TYR A 362 21.24 -9.83 -7.18
CA TYR A 362 22.25 -10.86 -7.45
C TYR A 362 23.59 -10.42 -6.86
N LYS A 363 24.09 -11.14 -5.84
CA LYS A 363 25.43 -10.94 -5.29
C LYS A 363 26.41 -11.86 -6.02
N TRP A 364 27.36 -11.25 -6.69
CA TRP A 364 28.46 -11.92 -7.36
C TRP A 364 29.27 -12.77 -6.37
N GLN A 365 29.42 -14.07 -6.66
CA GLN A 365 30.27 -15.00 -5.91
C GLN A 365 31.20 -15.70 -6.89
N TYR A 366 32.51 -15.62 -6.65
CA TYR A 366 33.50 -16.33 -7.46
C TYR A 366 33.56 -17.81 -7.00
N LEU A 367 33.06 -18.75 -7.80
CA LEU A 367 33.16 -20.19 -7.47
C LEU A 367 33.96 -21.04 -8.46
N THR A 368 34.55 -20.48 -9.53
CA THR A 368 35.42 -21.29 -10.41
C THR A 368 36.54 -20.49 -11.09
N ALA A 369 37.72 -21.12 -11.17
CA ALA A 369 38.82 -20.72 -12.02
C ALA A 369 38.72 -21.52 -13.35
N PRO A 370 38.90 -20.89 -14.52
CA PRO A 370 38.73 -21.59 -15.80
C PRO A 370 39.94 -22.48 -16.15
N GLU A 371 39.67 -23.72 -16.55
CA GLU A 371 40.62 -24.61 -17.23
C GLU A 371 40.48 -24.52 -18.78
N PRO A 372 41.55 -24.78 -19.57
CA PRO A 372 41.55 -24.68 -21.04
C PRO A 372 40.86 -25.90 -21.71
N VAL A 373 40.27 -25.89 -22.92
CA VAL A 373 40.77 -25.66 -24.31
C VAL A 373 39.52 -25.59 -25.25
N ASN A 374 39.42 -24.95 -26.44
CA ASN A 374 40.37 -24.54 -27.47
C ASN A 374 39.88 -23.27 -28.21
N GLU A 375 40.71 -22.24 -28.34
CA GLU A 375 40.79 -21.21 -27.30
C GLU A 375 41.47 -19.93 -27.82
N ASP A 376 42.40 -19.98 -28.79
CA ASP A 376 43.33 -18.84 -28.98
C ASP A 376 42.70 -17.52 -29.43
N GLN A 377 41.80 -17.51 -30.41
CA GLN A 377 41.12 -16.27 -30.83
C GLN A 377 40.08 -15.78 -29.82
N ALA A 378 39.36 -16.71 -29.19
CA ALA A 378 38.36 -16.41 -28.18
C ALA A 378 39.00 -15.91 -26.87
N ARG A 379 40.16 -16.49 -26.48
CA ARG A 379 41.02 -16.04 -25.36
C ARG A 379 41.56 -14.66 -25.61
N ILE A 380 42.13 -14.41 -26.78
CA ILE A 380 42.68 -13.08 -27.10
C ILE A 380 41.56 -12.03 -27.07
N LEU A 381 40.37 -12.36 -27.59
CA LEU A 381 39.22 -11.46 -27.58
C LEU A 381 38.69 -11.23 -26.16
N PHE A 382 38.54 -12.29 -25.37
CA PHE A 382 38.07 -12.22 -23.99
C PHE A 382 39.07 -11.49 -23.10
N ALA A 383 40.36 -11.85 -23.13
CA ALA A 383 41.41 -11.21 -22.34
C ALA A 383 41.60 -9.72 -22.72
N LYS A 384 41.46 -9.36 -24.01
CA LYS A 384 41.55 -7.98 -24.47
C LYS A 384 40.37 -7.11 -24.00
N HIS A 385 39.20 -7.72 -23.78
CA HIS A 385 37.98 -7.02 -23.40
C HIS A 385 37.35 -7.60 -22.12
N GLN A 386 38.18 -8.07 -21.17
CA GLN A 386 37.73 -8.85 -20.01
C GLN A 386 36.64 -8.14 -19.21
N GLN A 387 36.88 -6.87 -18.85
CA GLN A 387 35.93 -6.07 -18.08
C GLN A 387 34.57 -5.89 -18.79
N LEU A 388 34.57 -5.82 -20.13
CA LEU A 388 33.34 -5.72 -20.94
C LEU A 388 32.53 -7.01 -20.86
N PHE A 389 33.19 -8.16 -20.99
CA PHE A 389 32.54 -9.47 -20.93
C PHE A 389 32.09 -9.85 -19.52
N GLU A 390 32.85 -9.49 -18.49
CA GLU A 390 32.45 -9.63 -17.08
C GLU A 390 31.21 -8.78 -16.78
N SER A 391 31.19 -7.51 -17.21
CA SER A 391 30.02 -6.62 -17.05
C SER A 391 28.80 -7.13 -17.83
N PHE A 392 29.02 -7.70 -19.01
CA PHE A 392 27.98 -8.34 -19.81
C PHE A 392 27.43 -9.60 -19.11
N TRP A 393 28.31 -10.45 -18.57
CA TRP A 393 27.94 -11.66 -17.84
C TRP A 393 27.13 -11.34 -16.58
N LEU A 394 27.57 -10.35 -15.80
CA LEU A 394 26.80 -9.81 -14.66
C LEU A 394 25.40 -9.34 -15.05
N THR A 395 25.27 -8.70 -16.21
CA THR A 395 23.98 -8.28 -16.74
C THR A 395 23.12 -9.49 -17.12
N CYS A 396 23.71 -10.52 -17.75
CA CYS A 396 23.02 -11.78 -18.04
C CYS A 396 22.50 -12.45 -16.77
N LEU A 397 23.32 -12.52 -15.72
CA LEU A 397 22.95 -13.11 -14.43
C LEU A 397 21.88 -12.27 -13.71
N THR A 398 21.95 -10.95 -13.79
CA THR A 398 20.92 -10.06 -13.22
C THR A 398 19.57 -10.21 -13.93
N LEU A 399 19.59 -10.42 -15.24
CA LEU A 399 18.37 -10.62 -16.04
C LEU A 399 17.92 -12.08 -16.06
N GLY A 400 18.77 -13.04 -15.69
CA GLY A 400 18.54 -14.48 -15.89
C GLY A 400 18.45 -14.89 -17.37
N ARG A 401 18.86 -14.02 -18.31
CA ARG A 401 18.77 -14.23 -19.76
C ARG A 401 19.74 -13.30 -20.51
N CYS A 402 19.89 -13.51 -21.82
CA CYS A 402 20.63 -12.60 -22.68
C CYS A 402 19.99 -11.18 -22.68
N PRO A 403 20.76 -10.09 -22.46
CA PRO A 403 20.25 -8.73 -22.55
C PRO A 403 19.92 -8.35 -24.00
N ALA A 404 18.83 -7.60 -24.17
CA ALA A 404 18.51 -6.91 -25.41
C ALA A 404 19.43 -5.70 -25.64
N ASN A 405 19.35 -5.09 -26.83
CA ASN A 405 20.30 -4.06 -27.25
C ASN A 405 20.29 -2.79 -26.38
N ASN A 406 19.21 -2.54 -25.64
CA ASN A 406 19.07 -1.38 -24.74
C ASN A 406 19.12 -1.77 -23.25
N GLU A 407 19.39 -3.03 -22.92
CA GLU A 407 19.44 -3.52 -21.52
C GLU A 407 20.87 -3.63 -20.99
N PHE A 408 21.87 -3.49 -21.86
CA PHE A 408 23.28 -3.41 -21.50
C PHE A 408 23.88 -2.11 -22.01
N ALA A 409 24.36 -1.27 -21.09
CA ALA A 409 24.87 0.07 -21.40
C ALA A 409 25.99 0.08 -22.44
N GLN A 410 26.80 -0.98 -22.52
CA GLN A 410 27.93 -1.09 -23.45
C GLN A 410 27.62 -2.01 -24.66
N THR A 411 26.35 -2.15 -25.04
CA THR A 411 25.92 -3.01 -26.17
C THR A 411 26.64 -2.68 -27.49
N GLU A 412 26.85 -1.40 -27.82
CA GLU A 412 27.51 -1.04 -29.08
C GLU A 412 28.96 -1.56 -29.13
N LYS A 413 29.67 -1.54 -28.00
CA LYS A 413 31.01 -2.15 -27.88
C LYS A 413 30.97 -3.67 -28.07
N ILE A 414 29.92 -4.34 -27.57
CA ILE A 414 29.73 -5.78 -27.79
C ILE A 414 29.51 -6.08 -29.29
N LYS A 415 28.75 -5.23 -30.00
CA LYS A 415 28.55 -5.37 -31.45
C LYS A 415 29.83 -5.15 -32.23
N GLU A 416 30.65 -4.16 -31.85
CA GLU A 416 31.96 -3.93 -32.49
C GLU A 416 32.92 -5.10 -32.30
N VAL A 417 32.94 -5.70 -31.10
CA VAL A 417 33.92 -6.74 -30.74
C VAL A 417 33.49 -8.15 -31.20
N VAL A 418 32.20 -8.51 -31.07
CA VAL A 418 31.69 -9.88 -31.31
C VAL A 418 30.50 -9.91 -32.27
N GLY A 419 29.93 -8.76 -32.62
CA GLY A 419 28.81 -8.63 -33.56
C GLY A 419 27.43 -8.60 -32.92
N SER A 420 27.15 -9.41 -31.88
CA SER A 420 25.84 -9.39 -31.22
C SER A 420 25.86 -9.92 -29.78
N ASN A 421 24.87 -9.52 -28.99
CA ASN A 421 24.69 -10.00 -27.61
C ASN A 421 24.54 -11.53 -27.53
N LYS A 422 23.92 -12.18 -28.52
CA LYS A 422 23.81 -13.65 -28.57
C LYS A 422 25.18 -14.32 -28.76
N LYS A 423 26.01 -13.77 -29.65
CA LYS A 423 27.38 -14.28 -29.84
C LYS A 423 28.25 -13.99 -28.63
N ALA A 424 28.07 -12.85 -27.98
CA ALA A 424 28.73 -12.54 -26.72
C ALA A 424 28.32 -13.52 -25.62
N LEU A 425 27.03 -13.86 -25.49
CA LEU A 425 26.54 -14.88 -24.55
C LEU A 425 27.20 -16.25 -24.81
N GLN A 426 27.24 -16.69 -26.06
CA GLN A 426 27.93 -17.93 -26.45
C GLN A 426 29.44 -17.91 -26.15
N LEU A 427 30.06 -16.73 -26.13
CA LEU A 427 31.47 -16.57 -25.79
C LEU A 427 31.69 -16.63 -24.27
N VAL A 428 30.86 -15.92 -23.48
CA VAL A 428 30.97 -15.94 -22.01
C VAL A 428 30.59 -17.30 -21.42
N LEU A 429 29.62 -18.02 -21.99
CA LEU A 429 29.26 -19.39 -21.57
C LEU A 429 30.38 -20.43 -21.79
N LYS A 430 31.43 -20.09 -22.55
CA LYS A 430 32.63 -20.94 -22.67
C LYS A 430 33.62 -20.71 -21.53
N TRP A 431 33.49 -19.60 -20.79
CA TRP A 431 34.39 -19.16 -19.72
C TRP A 431 33.75 -19.22 -18.33
N PHE A 432 32.44 -19.02 -18.27
CA PHE A 432 31.64 -19.08 -17.05
C PHE A 432 30.69 -20.27 -17.11
N GLU A 433 30.29 -20.76 -15.94
CA GLU A 433 29.45 -21.95 -15.82
C GLU A 433 28.03 -21.68 -16.31
N GLU A 434 27.55 -22.54 -17.22
CA GLU A 434 26.17 -22.47 -17.71
C GLU A 434 25.14 -22.67 -16.58
N ASP A 435 25.50 -23.43 -15.55
CA ASP A 435 24.63 -23.70 -14.40
C ASP A 435 24.41 -22.46 -13.53
N GLU A 436 25.35 -21.50 -13.50
CA GLU A 436 25.13 -20.19 -12.87
C GLU A 436 24.02 -19.42 -13.58
N LEU A 437 24.00 -19.44 -14.92
CA LEU A 437 22.95 -18.77 -15.69
C LEU A 437 21.60 -19.47 -15.54
N LYS A 438 21.55 -20.81 -15.50
CA LYS A 438 20.31 -21.55 -15.23
C LYS A 438 19.75 -21.27 -13.84
N THR A 439 20.63 -21.13 -12.86
CA THR A 439 20.26 -20.74 -11.49
C THR A 439 19.68 -19.32 -11.49
N ALA A 440 20.35 -18.38 -12.15
CA ALA A 440 19.87 -17.01 -12.32
C ALA A 440 18.53 -16.93 -13.08
N GLU A 441 18.36 -17.72 -14.14
CA GLU A 441 17.11 -17.88 -14.89
C GLU A 441 15.97 -18.36 -13.98
N THR A 442 16.22 -19.42 -13.19
CA THR A 442 15.25 -19.95 -12.25
C THR A 442 14.87 -18.90 -11.21
N MET A 443 15.87 -18.24 -10.62
CA MET A 443 15.64 -17.18 -9.64
C MET A 443 14.83 -16.01 -10.21
N ARG A 444 15.14 -15.58 -11.44
CA ARG A 444 14.40 -14.51 -12.12
C ARG A 444 12.97 -14.93 -12.39
N LYS A 445 12.76 -16.15 -12.88
CA LYS A 445 11.43 -16.72 -13.15
C LYS A 445 10.58 -16.79 -11.89
N GLU A 446 11.15 -17.24 -10.77
CA GLU A 446 10.48 -17.24 -9.47
C GLU A 446 10.10 -15.84 -8.99
N ASP A 447 10.99 -14.86 -9.12
CA ASP A 447 10.71 -13.47 -8.73
C ASP A 447 9.57 -12.87 -9.57
N LEU A 448 9.51 -13.21 -10.87
CA LEU A 448 8.41 -12.82 -11.75
C LEU A 448 7.10 -13.53 -11.37
N LEU A 449 7.14 -14.81 -11.03
CA LEU A 449 5.96 -15.54 -10.55
C LEU A 449 5.43 -14.96 -9.25
N LEU A 450 6.31 -14.63 -8.30
CA LEU A 450 5.95 -13.94 -7.06
C LEU A 450 5.30 -12.59 -7.36
N TYR A 451 5.91 -11.77 -8.22
CA TYR A 451 5.35 -10.50 -8.66
C TYR A 451 3.94 -10.67 -9.27
N PHE A 452 3.77 -11.59 -10.23
CA PHE A 452 2.47 -11.82 -10.86
C PHE A 452 1.43 -12.39 -9.90
N ALA A 453 1.83 -13.24 -8.95
CA ALA A 453 0.93 -13.82 -7.95
C ALA A 453 0.42 -12.73 -7.01
N LEU A 454 1.31 -11.87 -6.50
CA LEU A 454 0.94 -10.78 -5.59
C LEU A 454 0.17 -9.67 -6.29
N ALA A 455 0.47 -9.39 -7.56
CA ALA A 455 -0.29 -8.45 -8.38
C ALA A 455 -1.76 -8.87 -8.60
N MET A 456 -2.15 -10.10 -8.26
CA MET A 456 -3.55 -10.53 -8.30
C MET A 456 -4.41 -9.94 -7.17
N PHE A 457 -3.80 -9.50 -6.06
CA PHE A 457 -4.49 -8.77 -4.99
C PHE A 457 -4.78 -7.31 -5.36
N GLU A 458 -4.13 -6.81 -6.41
CA GLU A 458 -4.27 -5.45 -6.93
C GLU A 458 -5.07 -5.44 -8.24
N LYS A 459 -5.67 -4.31 -8.65
CA LYS A 459 -6.45 -4.27 -9.91
C LYS A 459 -5.51 -4.51 -11.11
N ARG A 460 -5.70 -5.65 -11.79
CA ARG A 460 -4.90 -6.09 -12.96
C ARG A 460 -4.85 -5.00 -14.05
N LYS A 461 -3.63 -4.69 -14.54
CA LYS A 461 -3.42 -3.82 -15.72
C LYS A 461 -3.24 -4.66 -17.01
N PRO A 462 -3.71 -4.18 -18.17
CA PRO A 462 -3.55 -4.87 -19.45
C PRO A 462 -2.08 -5.01 -19.86
N TYR A 463 -1.73 -6.13 -20.53
CA TYR A 463 -0.37 -6.43 -21.03
C TYR A 463 0.24 -5.32 -21.91
N THR A 464 -0.59 -4.53 -22.60
CA THR A 464 -0.14 -3.44 -23.48
C THR A 464 0.52 -2.28 -22.75
N GLN A 465 0.26 -2.11 -21.44
CA GLN A 465 0.84 -1.06 -20.60
C GLN A 465 2.06 -1.52 -19.81
N GLN A 466 2.58 -2.73 -20.06
CA GLN A 466 3.75 -3.24 -19.36
C GLN A 466 5.06 -2.66 -19.95
N PRO A 467 6.08 -2.39 -19.11
CA PRO A 467 7.42 -2.03 -19.55
C PRO A 467 8.03 -3.04 -20.54
N GLU A 468 8.86 -2.57 -21.46
CA GLU A 468 9.44 -3.40 -22.53
C GLU A 468 10.40 -4.49 -22.03
N ASP A 469 11.10 -4.22 -20.92
CA ASP A 469 11.92 -5.21 -20.20
C ASP A 469 11.06 -6.35 -19.65
N LEU A 470 9.93 -6.06 -19.01
CA LEU A 470 9.01 -7.10 -18.52
C LEU A 470 8.41 -7.93 -19.67
N LYS A 471 8.07 -7.30 -20.81
CA LYS A 471 7.59 -8.05 -21.99
C LYS A 471 8.62 -9.06 -22.49
N ARG A 472 9.91 -8.70 -22.46
CA ARG A 472 11.00 -9.60 -22.86
C ARG A 472 11.22 -10.71 -21.84
N ASP A 473 11.14 -10.40 -20.55
CA ASP A 473 11.18 -11.39 -19.48
C ASP A 473 10.04 -12.41 -19.62
N ILE A 474 8.81 -11.94 -19.85
CA ILE A 474 7.66 -12.83 -20.09
C ILE A 474 7.92 -13.76 -21.27
N LYS A 475 8.41 -13.21 -22.39
CA LYS A 475 8.72 -13.99 -23.59
C LYS A 475 9.84 -15.00 -23.35
N ALA A 476 10.85 -14.64 -22.58
CA ALA A 476 11.99 -15.51 -22.30
C ALA A 476 11.62 -16.67 -21.37
N PHE A 477 10.85 -16.42 -20.30
CA PHE A 477 10.65 -17.40 -19.22
C PHE A 477 9.30 -18.13 -19.25
N PHE A 478 8.30 -17.54 -19.90
CA PHE A 478 6.91 -18.06 -19.92
C PHE A 478 6.31 -18.17 -21.32
N ASP A 479 7.03 -17.74 -22.37
CA ASP A 479 6.59 -17.62 -23.76
C ASP A 479 5.46 -16.58 -23.97
N THR A 480 4.34 -16.75 -23.26
CA THR A 480 3.20 -15.82 -23.31
C THR A 480 2.79 -15.33 -21.93
N TYR A 481 2.20 -14.12 -21.89
CA TYR A 481 1.68 -13.54 -20.65
C TYR A 481 0.59 -14.40 -19.99
N LYS A 482 -0.22 -15.10 -20.80
CA LYS A 482 -1.27 -16.00 -20.29
C LYS A 482 -0.68 -17.18 -19.50
N ILE A 483 0.44 -17.73 -19.96
CA ILE A 483 1.13 -18.82 -19.26
C ILE A 483 1.69 -18.31 -17.92
N ALA A 484 2.33 -17.13 -17.92
CA ALA A 484 2.82 -16.51 -16.69
C ALA A 484 1.69 -16.29 -15.67
N GLN A 485 0.53 -15.78 -16.12
CA GLN A 485 -0.63 -15.57 -15.25
C GLN A 485 -1.22 -16.88 -14.70
N HIS A 486 -1.30 -17.92 -15.53
CA HIS A 486 -1.80 -19.22 -15.09
C HIS A 486 -0.90 -19.81 -14.00
N GLN A 487 0.41 -19.86 -14.24
CA GLN A 487 1.37 -20.37 -13.26
C GLN A 487 1.37 -19.55 -11.97
N ALA A 488 1.27 -18.23 -12.06
CA ALA A 488 1.16 -17.35 -10.89
C ALA A 488 -0.15 -17.58 -10.10
N THR A 489 -1.25 -17.87 -10.81
CA THR A 489 -2.55 -18.18 -10.18
C THR A 489 -2.49 -19.52 -9.45
N GLU A 490 -1.94 -20.56 -10.08
CA GLU A 490 -1.74 -21.86 -9.44
C GLU A 490 -0.85 -21.75 -8.21
N LEU A 491 0.25 -20.99 -8.32
CA LEU A 491 1.17 -20.71 -7.22
C LEU A 491 0.48 -19.98 -6.07
N LEU A 492 -0.39 -19.02 -6.36
CA LEU A 492 -1.14 -18.31 -5.32
C LEU A 492 -2.09 -19.25 -4.57
N PHE A 493 -2.75 -20.18 -5.26
CA PHE A 493 -3.64 -21.14 -4.60
C PHE A 493 -2.89 -22.15 -3.71
N GLN A 494 -1.63 -22.45 -4.03
CA GLN A 494 -0.81 -23.35 -3.21
C GLN A 494 -0.59 -22.84 -1.78
N ILE A 495 -0.67 -21.52 -1.52
CA ILE A 495 -0.47 -20.99 -0.17
C ILE A 495 -1.61 -21.34 0.80
N ALA A 496 -2.74 -21.82 0.28
CA ALA A 496 -3.88 -22.29 1.07
C ALA A 496 -3.76 -23.77 1.47
N ASP A 497 -2.82 -24.53 0.89
CA ASP A 497 -2.59 -25.93 1.23
C ASP A 497 -1.69 -26.03 2.48
N SER A 498 -2.32 -26.26 3.63
CA SER A 498 -1.59 -26.34 4.90
C SER A 498 -0.60 -27.50 4.99
N ALA A 499 -0.85 -28.62 4.29
CA ALA A 499 0.07 -29.76 4.28
C ALA A 499 1.32 -29.44 3.46
N LEU A 500 1.15 -28.74 2.32
CA LEU A 500 2.27 -28.23 1.54
C LEU A 500 3.09 -27.22 2.34
N ILE A 501 2.43 -26.25 2.99
CA ILE A 501 3.09 -25.25 3.84
C ILE A 501 3.89 -25.93 4.96
N GLU A 502 3.34 -26.96 5.60
CA GLU A 502 4.04 -27.73 6.63
C GLU A 502 5.32 -28.36 6.07
N SER A 503 5.22 -29.09 4.96
CA SER A 503 6.38 -29.75 4.35
C SER A 503 7.47 -28.75 3.95
N LEU A 504 7.08 -27.60 3.40
CA LEU A 504 8.00 -26.56 2.96
C LEU A 504 8.63 -25.85 4.15
N CYS A 505 7.92 -25.67 5.26
CA CYS A 505 8.49 -25.11 6.48
C CYS A 505 9.58 -26.03 7.05
N ILE A 506 9.32 -27.34 7.08
CA ILE A 506 10.28 -28.36 7.54
C ILE A 506 11.51 -28.42 6.64
N GLU A 507 11.32 -28.32 5.32
CA GLU A 507 12.42 -28.26 4.37
C GLU A 507 13.23 -26.96 4.52
N ALA A 508 12.54 -25.82 4.64
CA ALA A 508 13.16 -24.52 4.81
C ALA A 508 14.04 -24.47 6.08
N GLU A 509 13.60 -25.03 7.21
CA GLU A 509 14.43 -25.07 8.43
C GLU A 509 15.80 -25.74 8.21
N LYS A 510 15.89 -26.71 7.29
CA LYS A 510 17.15 -27.40 6.95
C LYS A 510 18.05 -26.60 6.01
N LEU A 511 17.44 -25.78 5.14
CA LEU A 511 18.13 -24.99 4.12
C LEU A 511 18.58 -23.62 4.63
N LEU A 512 17.78 -23.02 5.53
CA LEU A 512 18.03 -21.69 6.05
C LEU A 512 19.30 -21.67 6.94
N PRO A 513 20.10 -20.60 6.89
CA PRO A 513 21.26 -20.44 7.77
C PRO A 513 20.88 -20.44 9.26
N ALA A 514 19.71 -19.86 9.57
CA ALA A 514 19.10 -19.90 10.88
C ALA A 514 17.57 -19.75 10.77
N GLY A 515 16.86 -20.35 11.72
CA GLY A 515 15.41 -20.44 11.76
C GLY A 515 14.99 -21.54 12.71
N LYS A 516 13.74 -21.50 13.17
CA LYS A 516 13.24 -22.47 14.16
C LYS A 516 11.79 -22.82 13.92
N ILE A 517 11.48 -24.11 13.99
CA ILE A 517 10.12 -24.63 14.06
C ILE A 517 9.69 -24.76 15.52
N ASP A 518 8.57 -24.12 15.84
CA ASP A 518 7.84 -24.34 17.06
C ASP A 518 6.90 -25.54 16.89
N PHE A 519 6.80 -26.39 17.91
CA PHE A 519 5.90 -27.53 17.95
C PHE A 519 4.80 -27.32 18.98
N GLU A 520 3.57 -27.70 18.65
CA GLU A 520 2.42 -27.71 19.55
C GLU A 520 1.80 -29.11 19.53
N ASN A 521 1.62 -29.72 20.71
CA ASN A 521 1.15 -31.12 20.83
C ASN A 521 1.96 -32.13 19.99
N GLY A 522 3.26 -31.87 19.80
CA GLY A 522 4.16 -32.71 19.00
C GLY A 522 4.07 -32.52 17.49
N GLN A 523 3.23 -31.59 17.00
CA GLN A 523 3.10 -31.27 15.58
C GLN A 523 3.78 -29.93 15.25
N PRO A 524 4.40 -29.77 14.06
CA PRO A 524 4.93 -28.50 13.59
C PRO A 524 3.83 -27.44 13.57
N HIS A 525 4.02 -26.34 14.30
CA HIS A 525 3.02 -25.29 14.42
C HIS A 525 3.38 -24.04 13.61
N ALA A 526 4.65 -23.63 13.65
CA ALA A 526 5.10 -22.43 12.98
C ALA A 526 6.61 -22.40 12.73
N LEU A 527 7.03 -21.83 11.61
CA LEU A 527 8.43 -21.51 11.31
C LEU A 527 8.70 -20.04 11.62
N THR A 528 9.72 -19.75 12.43
CA THR A 528 10.20 -18.39 12.70
C THR A 528 11.60 -18.19 12.15
N LEU A 529 11.82 -17.10 11.40
CA LEU A 529 13.09 -16.76 10.76
C LEU A 529 13.36 -15.25 10.81
N HIS A 530 14.61 -14.85 10.58
CA HIS A 530 14.95 -13.43 10.40
C HIS A 530 14.55 -12.93 9.00
N LYS A 531 14.17 -11.65 8.87
CA LYS A 531 13.68 -11.06 7.62
C LYS A 531 14.64 -11.17 6.44
N ASP A 532 15.94 -11.14 6.70
CA ASP A 532 16.96 -11.23 5.65
C ASP A 532 16.97 -12.59 4.93
N PHE A 533 16.44 -13.62 5.59
CA PHE A 533 16.38 -14.97 5.04
C PHE A 533 15.12 -15.24 4.20
N ILE A 534 14.19 -14.30 4.05
CA ILE A 534 12.97 -14.47 3.23
C ILE A 534 13.32 -14.88 1.80
N THR A 535 14.38 -14.29 1.23
CA THR A 535 14.77 -14.55 -0.16
C THR A 535 15.33 -15.95 -0.41
N LEU A 536 15.67 -16.68 0.66
CA LEU A 536 16.15 -18.06 0.65
C LEU A 536 15.02 -19.09 0.82
N LEU A 537 13.80 -18.64 1.15
CA LEU A 537 12.66 -19.52 1.29
C LEU A 537 12.19 -20.09 -0.06
N PRO A 538 11.61 -21.30 -0.06
CA PRO A 538 10.85 -21.80 -1.20
C PRO A 538 9.81 -20.78 -1.69
N LEU A 539 9.61 -20.73 -3.01
CA LEU A 539 8.75 -19.73 -3.66
C LEU A 539 7.35 -19.64 -3.04
N VAL A 540 6.71 -20.77 -2.71
CA VAL A 540 5.37 -20.80 -2.10
C VAL A 540 5.36 -20.07 -0.74
N LEU A 541 6.38 -20.27 0.10
CA LEU A 541 6.49 -19.56 1.39
C LEU A 541 6.79 -18.07 1.20
N ARG A 542 7.54 -17.70 0.15
CA ARG A 542 7.73 -16.28 -0.23
C ARG A 542 6.41 -15.63 -0.65
N VAL A 543 5.57 -16.34 -1.40
CA VAL A 543 4.21 -15.87 -1.75
C VAL A 543 3.33 -15.77 -0.51
N TYR A 544 3.40 -16.75 0.40
CA TYR A 544 2.66 -16.74 1.66
C TYR A 544 3.00 -15.49 2.50
N ILE A 545 4.29 -15.19 2.70
CA ILE A 545 4.72 -13.97 3.39
C ILE A 545 4.30 -12.75 2.58
N GLY A 546 4.53 -12.73 1.27
CA GLY A 546 4.17 -11.61 0.39
C GLY A 546 2.69 -11.25 0.43
N ALA A 547 1.81 -12.24 0.50
CA ALA A 547 0.36 -12.04 0.64
C ALA A 547 0.00 -11.35 1.96
N ALA A 548 0.67 -11.70 3.05
CA ALA A 548 0.51 -11.00 4.32
C ALA A 548 1.07 -9.56 4.25
N LEU A 549 2.23 -9.36 3.61
CA LEU A 549 2.85 -8.04 3.48
C LEU A 549 2.07 -7.08 2.57
N GLN A 550 1.24 -7.59 1.66
CA GLN A 550 0.31 -6.75 0.90
C GLN A 550 -0.69 -5.97 1.81
N MET A 551 -0.94 -6.47 3.02
CA MET A 551 -1.81 -5.82 4.00
C MET A 551 -1.04 -4.92 4.97
N TYR A 552 0.21 -5.28 5.28
CA TYR A 552 1.03 -4.60 6.28
C TYR A 552 1.94 -3.50 5.68
N GLY A 553 2.63 -3.81 4.59
CA GLY A 553 3.70 -3.00 4.02
C GLY A 553 5.10 -3.59 4.29
N GLU A 554 6.09 -2.72 4.41
CA GLU A 554 7.50 -3.09 4.57
C GLU A 554 7.91 -3.48 6.00
N LEU A 555 9.03 -4.19 6.09
CA LEU A 555 9.53 -4.84 7.30
C LEU A 555 10.64 -4.06 8.01
N ASP A 556 10.64 -2.72 7.94
CA ASP A 556 11.78 -1.92 8.41
C ASP A 556 12.03 -2.10 9.91
N ASP A 557 10.97 -1.99 10.72
CA ASP A 557 11.02 -2.17 12.19
C ASP A 557 10.93 -3.63 12.64
N ILE A 558 10.72 -4.56 11.70
CA ILE A 558 10.59 -5.99 11.96
C ILE A 558 11.93 -6.69 11.80
N GLN A 559 12.24 -7.65 12.68
CA GLN A 559 13.43 -8.49 12.54
C GLN A 559 13.06 -9.95 12.34
N LEU A 560 12.04 -10.45 13.05
CA LEU A 560 11.61 -11.85 12.93
C LEU A 560 10.22 -11.96 12.32
N ILE A 561 10.05 -12.98 11.49
CA ILE A 561 8.80 -13.34 10.82
C ILE A 561 8.44 -14.76 11.22
N LYS A 562 7.20 -14.95 11.63
CA LYS A 562 6.63 -16.23 12.04
C LYS A 562 5.50 -16.64 11.11
N ILE A 563 5.73 -17.70 10.34
CA ILE A 563 4.76 -18.34 9.44
C ILE A 563 3.97 -19.37 10.26
N HIS A 564 2.65 -19.20 10.37
CA HIS A 564 1.80 -20.17 11.09
C HIS A 564 1.26 -21.19 10.10
N ILE A 565 1.60 -22.47 10.29
CA ILE A 565 1.40 -23.51 9.28
C ILE A 565 -0.09 -23.76 9.00
N HIS A 566 -0.91 -23.88 10.05
CA HIS A 566 -2.31 -24.32 9.90
C HIS A 566 -3.35 -23.19 9.96
N SER A 567 -2.96 -21.95 10.30
CA SER A 567 -3.93 -20.87 10.59
C SER A 567 -4.00 -19.75 9.55
N GLY A 568 -3.31 -19.88 8.40
CA GLY A 568 -3.36 -18.84 7.36
C GLY A 568 -2.87 -17.47 7.85
N LYS A 569 -1.90 -17.47 8.78
CA LYS A 569 -1.51 -16.29 9.56
C LYS A 569 0.00 -16.08 9.49
N VAL A 570 0.40 -14.81 9.39
CA VAL A 570 1.80 -14.39 9.60
C VAL A 570 1.87 -13.53 10.85
N THR A 571 2.92 -13.68 11.65
CA THR A 571 3.22 -12.77 12.75
C THR A 571 4.56 -12.12 12.53
N LEU A 572 4.58 -10.80 12.60
CA LEU A 572 5.78 -9.97 12.50
C LEU A 572 6.19 -9.54 13.91
N LEU A 573 7.49 -9.59 14.20
CA LEU A 573 8.06 -9.29 15.51
C LEU A 573 9.16 -8.24 15.37
N GLY A 574 8.89 -7.06 15.90
CA GLY A 574 9.84 -5.95 15.98
C GLY A 574 10.52 -5.91 17.35
N TYR A 575 11.84 -5.95 17.34
CA TYR A 575 12.71 -6.02 18.49
C TYR A 575 13.61 -4.80 18.59
N GLU A 576 13.59 -4.15 19.74
CA GLU A 576 14.55 -3.12 20.10
C GLU A 576 15.87 -3.75 20.55
N GLY A 577 16.98 -3.20 20.06
CA GLY A 577 18.33 -3.68 20.35
C GLY A 577 18.64 -5.03 19.71
N PHE A 578 17.95 -5.43 18.63
CA PHE A 578 18.20 -6.72 17.97
C PHE A 578 19.65 -6.88 17.54
N TYR A 579 20.27 -5.83 16.97
CA TYR A 579 21.64 -5.90 16.47
C TYR A 579 22.70 -5.57 17.54
N ASP A 580 22.33 -4.79 18.57
CA ASP A 580 23.29 -4.23 19.54
C ASP A 580 23.25 -4.88 20.94
N SER A 581 22.23 -5.70 21.22
CA SER A 581 22.01 -6.34 22.52
C SER A 581 21.94 -7.87 22.42
N PRO A 582 22.48 -8.60 23.40
CA PRO A 582 22.32 -10.05 23.45
C PRO A 582 20.93 -10.52 23.86
N LEU A 583 20.12 -9.60 24.40
CA LEU A 583 18.75 -9.82 24.83
C LEU A 583 17.85 -8.72 24.25
N PRO A 584 17.48 -8.84 22.97
CA PRO A 584 16.56 -7.90 22.32
C PRO A 584 15.20 -7.87 23.03
N GLN A 585 14.56 -6.71 23.06
CA GLN A 585 13.26 -6.49 23.71
C GLN A 585 12.15 -6.42 22.67
N LEU A 586 11.10 -7.22 22.81
CA LEU A 586 9.96 -7.18 21.89
C LEU A 586 9.23 -5.84 22.06
N LYS A 587 9.35 -4.98 21.05
CA LYS A 587 8.77 -3.63 21.01
C LYS A 587 7.37 -3.68 20.40
N GLU A 588 7.21 -4.45 19.33
CA GLU A 588 5.95 -4.58 18.62
C GLU A 588 5.74 -6.00 18.10
N ARG A 589 4.48 -6.41 18.02
CA ARG A 589 4.06 -7.65 17.39
C ARG A 589 2.84 -7.37 16.54
N VAL A 590 2.86 -7.84 15.29
CA VAL A 590 1.76 -7.66 14.36
C VAL A 590 1.27 -9.03 13.90
N LYS A 591 -0.03 -9.30 14.00
CA LYS A 591 -0.63 -10.56 13.51
C LYS A 591 -1.49 -10.27 12.30
N ILE A 592 -1.15 -10.86 11.17
CA ILE A 592 -1.84 -10.69 9.90
C ILE A 592 -2.63 -11.97 9.62
N LYS A 593 -3.97 -11.89 9.69
CA LYS A 593 -4.89 -12.98 9.39
C LYS A 593 -5.34 -12.84 7.94
N MET A 594 -4.73 -13.61 7.04
CA MET A 594 -4.92 -13.38 5.60
C MET A 594 -6.33 -13.72 5.13
N ALA A 595 -6.95 -14.75 5.70
CA ALA A 595 -8.33 -15.15 5.36
C ALA A 595 -9.36 -14.07 5.75
N ASP A 596 -9.16 -13.45 6.92
CA ASP A 596 -10.06 -12.41 7.45
C ASP A 596 -9.74 -11.01 6.90
N GLN A 597 -8.65 -10.87 6.14
CA GLN A 597 -8.08 -9.59 5.71
C GLN A 597 -7.90 -8.59 6.86
N ASP A 598 -7.49 -9.11 8.02
CA ASP A 598 -7.36 -8.37 9.27
C ASP A 598 -5.91 -8.32 9.78
N VAL A 599 -5.55 -7.23 10.45
CA VAL A 599 -4.21 -6.98 11.01
C VAL A 599 -4.32 -6.47 12.44
N ASP A 600 -3.92 -7.30 13.40
CA ASP A 600 -3.85 -6.93 14.81
C ASP A 600 -2.47 -6.37 15.17
N PHE A 601 -2.42 -5.16 15.71
CA PHE A 601 -1.20 -4.53 16.23
C PHE A 601 -1.13 -4.68 17.76
N PHE A 602 0.04 -5.09 18.27
CA PHE A 602 0.34 -5.22 19.69
C PHE A 602 1.62 -4.44 20.01
N ASP A 603 1.45 -3.24 20.55
CA ASP A 603 2.56 -2.38 20.94
C ASP A 603 2.91 -2.56 22.42
N TYR A 604 4.17 -2.89 22.70
CA TYR A 604 4.67 -3.07 24.06
C TYR A 604 5.24 -1.75 24.57
N ILE A 605 4.36 -0.79 24.88
CA ILE A 605 4.75 0.59 25.23
C ILE A 605 5.53 0.66 26.55
N ILE A 606 5.18 -0.18 27.53
CA ILE A 606 5.84 -0.22 28.85
C ILE A 606 7.15 -1.00 28.73
N GLU A 607 8.27 -0.25 28.68
CA GLU A 607 9.62 -0.80 28.46
C GLU A 607 9.99 -1.88 29.49
N GLU A 608 9.68 -1.67 30.77
CA GLU A 608 10.04 -2.57 31.86
C GLU A 608 9.34 -3.94 31.78
N LYS A 609 8.25 -4.02 31.02
CA LYS A 609 7.44 -5.24 30.82
C LYS A 609 7.67 -5.89 29.47
N ARG A 610 8.55 -5.34 28.61
CA ARG A 610 8.82 -5.89 27.28
C ARG A 610 9.38 -7.31 27.38
N PRO A 611 8.80 -8.30 26.69
CA PRO A 611 9.35 -9.64 26.63
C PRO A 611 10.75 -9.67 25.99
N LEU A 612 11.67 -10.45 26.56
CA LEU A 612 13.02 -10.63 26.02
C LEU A 612 13.11 -11.80 25.03
N LEU A 613 13.89 -11.61 23.96
CA LEU A 613 14.29 -12.69 23.06
C LEU A 613 15.50 -13.43 23.63
N LEU A 614 15.25 -14.48 24.40
CA LEU A 614 16.31 -15.25 25.07
C LEU A 614 17.12 -16.10 24.08
N ASN A 615 16.51 -16.56 23.00
CA ASN A 615 17.09 -17.49 22.03
C ASN A 615 17.45 -16.82 20.70
N LYS A 616 17.96 -15.57 20.73
CA LYS A 616 18.39 -14.83 19.52
C LYS A 616 19.28 -15.68 18.60
N ILE A 617 20.15 -16.53 19.17
CA ILE A 617 21.06 -17.40 18.40
C ILE A 617 20.35 -18.36 17.44
N ASP A 618 19.07 -18.70 17.68
CA ASP A 618 18.29 -19.59 16.81
C ASP A 618 17.91 -18.89 15.48
N TYR A 619 18.09 -17.57 15.38
CA TYR A 619 17.60 -16.74 14.26
C TYR A 619 18.70 -15.93 13.56
N ILE A 620 19.96 -16.10 13.93
CA ILE A 620 21.10 -15.40 13.32
C ILE A 620 22.17 -16.40 12.88
N ASP A 621 22.92 -16.06 11.83
CA ASP A 621 24.06 -16.83 11.32
C ASP A 621 25.38 -16.07 11.48
N ASP A 622 26.46 -16.60 10.93
CA ASP A 622 27.81 -16.02 11.04
C ASP A 622 28.02 -14.73 10.23
N THR A 623 27.03 -14.31 9.44
CA THR A 623 27.04 -13.01 8.74
C THR A 623 26.73 -11.85 9.68
N PHE A 624 26.18 -12.12 10.88
CA PHE A 624 25.91 -11.10 11.90
C PHE A 624 27.16 -10.80 12.73
N ASP A 625 27.49 -9.51 12.89
CA ASP A 625 28.69 -9.03 13.60
C ASP A 625 28.83 -9.60 15.02
N ASP A 626 27.71 -9.82 15.71
CA ASP A 626 27.68 -10.29 17.09
C ASP A 626 27.54 -11.82 17.24
N TYR A 627 27.42 -12.58 16.14
CA TYR A 627 27.12 -14.02 16.16
C TYR A 627 28.02 -14.83 17.10
N LYS A 628 29.34 -14.67 17.00
CA LYS A 628 30.31 -15.41 17.85
C LYS A 628 30.11 -15.11 19.33
N LYS A 629 29.84 -13.84 19.67
CA LYS A 629 29.61 -13.39 21.06
C LYS A 629 28.25 -13.90 21.55
N GLN A 630 27.22 -13.82 20.70
CA GLN A 630 25.87 -14.30 20.99
C GLN A 630 25.85 -15.81 21.25
N LYS A 631 26.49 -16.61 20.39
CA LYS A 631 26.60 -18.07 20.55
C LYS A 631 27.21 -18.46 21.89
N ALA A 632 28.29 -17.78 22.28
CA ALA A 632 28.93 -18.00 23.57
C ALA A 632 28.04 -17.56 24.75
N PHE A 633 27.30 -16.46 24.58
CA PHE A 633 26.35 -15.96 25.58
C PHE A 633 25.18 -16.93 25.79
N ASN A 634 24.48 -17.35 24.72
CA ASN A 634 23.38 -18.31 24.79
C ASN A 634 23.79 -19.65 25.40
N LYS A 635 24.99 -20.17 25.07
CA LYS A 635 25.52 -21.40 25.66
C LYS A 635 25.69 -21.30 27.18
N ARG A 636 26.05 -20.12 27.70
CA ARG A 636 26.14 -19.87 29.14
C ARG A 636 24.75 -19.66 29.76
N LEU A 637 23.93 -18.85 29.11
CA LEU A 637 22.56 -18.54 29.55
C LEU A 637 21.72 -19.81 29.72
N LEU A 638 21.79 -20.74 28.77
CA LEU A 638 21.08 -22.03 28.84
C LEU A 638 21.50 -22.88 30.03
N LYS A 639 22.78 -22.86 30.45
CA LYS A 639 23.25 -23.60 31.63
C LYS A 639 22.66 -23.02 32.92
N ASP A 640 22.58 -21.70 33.00
CA ASP A 640 22.10 -21.00 34.19
C ASP A 640 20.56 -20.92 34.25
N LEU A 641 19.84 -21.06 33.13
CA LEU A 641 18.38 -20.89 33.05
C LEU A 641 17.61 -22.11 32.51
N ILE A 642 18.13 -23.33 32.68
CA ILE A 642 17.53 -24.61 32.18
C ILE A 642 16.01 -24.73 32.47
N LYS A 643 15.49 -24.08 33.51
CA LYS A 643 14.08 -24.14 33.95
C LYS A 643 13.14 -23.07 33.40
N VAL A 644 13.60 -22.12 32.57
CA VAL A 644 12.78 -20.98 32.09
C VAL A 644 12.39 -21.11 30.61
N GLY A 645 12.66 -22.27 30.00
CA GLY A 645 12.36 -22.52 28.59
C GLY A 645 10.89 -22.27 28.26
N GLY A 646 10.62 -21.26 27.41
CA GLY A 646 9.29 -20.99 26.86
C GLY A 646 8.49 -19.85 27.51
N LEU A 647 9.02 -19.14 28.52
CA LEU A 647 8.29 -18.03 29.16
C LEU A 647 8.66 -16.67 28.54
N ASN A 648 7.63 -15.86 28.23
CA ASN A 648 7.77 -14.44 27.92
C ASN A 648 8.19 -13.68 29.18
N ILE A 649 9.49 -13.61 29.45
CA ILE A 649 10.03 -12.91 30.62
C ILE A 649 10.48 -11.50 30.26
N SER A 650 10.18 -10.56 31.16
CA SER A 650 10.71 -9.21 31.12
C SER A 650 12.14 -9.14 31.68
N LYS A 651 12.82 -8.01 31.43
CA LYS A 651 14.14 -7.74 31.99
C LYS A 651 14.17 -7.83 33.52
N LEU A 652 13.19 -7.25 34.20
CA LEU A 652 13.08 -7.31 35.67
C LEU A 652 12.95 -8.75 36.18
N GLN A 653 12.11 -9.56 35.52
CA GLN A 653 11.93 -10.97 35.90
C GLN A 653 13.20 -11.79 35.67
N LEU A 654 13.90 -11.55 34.56
CA LEU A 654 15.17 -12.21 34.29
C LEU A 654 16.25 -11.82 35.30
N GLU A 655 16.36 -10.52 35.63
CA GLU A 655 17.31 -10.03 36.62
C GLU A 655 17.04 -10.62 38.00
N ALA A 656 15.77 -10.75 38.41
CA ALA A 656 15.39 -11.42 39.66
C ALA A 656 15.84 -12.90 39.69
N LEU A 657 15.58 -13.66 38.61
CA LEU A 657 15.98 -15.07 38.50
C LEU A 657 17.51 -15.26 38.51
N LEU A 658 18.25 -14.33 37.92
CA LEU A 658 19.71 -14.39 37.90
C LEU A 658 20.31 -13.96 39.25
N HIS A 659 19.67 -13.02 39.94
CA HIS A 659 20.07 -12.60 41.28
C HIS A 659 19.99 -13.75 42.28
N GLU A 660 18.95 -14.60 42.22
CA GLU A 660 18.86 -15.84 43.02
C GLU A 660 20.05 -16.79 42.81
N LYS A 661 20.73 -16.68 41.66
CA LYS A 661 21.91 -17.48 41.31
C LYS A 661 23.23 -16.72 41.49
N ASN A 662 23.20 -15.52 42.06
CA ASN A 662 24.35 -14.61 42.19
C ASN A 662 25.01 -14.31 40.83
N VAL A 663 24.22 -14.16 39.77
CA VAL A 663 24.69 -13.85 38.42
C VAL A 663 24.09 -12.52 37.96
N LYS A 664 24.89 -11.69 37.29
CA LYS A 664 24.44 -10.47 36.60
C LYS A 664 24.86 -10.51 35.14
N ILE A 665 24.00 -10.00 34.27
CA ILE A 665 24.33 -9.81 32.85
C ILE A 665 24.96 -8.43 32.66
N ASN A 666 26.10 -8.40 31.97
CA ASN A 666 26.71 -7.17 31.48
C ASN A 666 27.09 -7.37 30.00
N LYS A 667 26.30 -6.78 29.10
CA LYS A 667 26.37 -7.06 27.66
C LYS A 667 26.36 -8.58 27.45
N TYR A 668 27.29 -9.12 26.65
CA TYR A 668 27.38 -10.54 26.32
C TYR A 668 28.05 -11.42 27.41
N LYS A 669 28.29 -10.88 28.62
CA LYS A 669 28.95 -11.60 29.72
C LYS A 669 27.99 -11.84 30.88
N LEU A 670 28.09 -13.04 31.48
CA LEU A 670 27.46 -13.39 32.75
C LEU A 670 28.55 -13.30 33.82
N ILE A 671 28.37 -12.41 34.80
CA ILE A 671 29.33 -12.12 35.87
C ILE A 671 28.75 -12.69 37.17
N ARG A 672 29.53 -13.49 37.89
CA ARG A 672 29.15 -13.94 39.25
C ARG A 672 29.43 -12.84 40.25
N LEU A 673 28.42 -12.48 41.03
CA LEU A 673 28.53 -11.51 42.11
C LEU A 673 29.20 -12.16 43.33
N GLN A 674 30.11 -11.46 43.98
CA GLN A 674 30.67 -11.87 45.27
C GLN A 674 29.72 -11.46 46.41
N ALA A 675 29.80 -12.14 47.56
CA ALA A 675 28.90 -11.93 48.69
C ALA A 675 28.85 -10.46 49.22
N SER A 676 29.88 -9.66 48.95
CA SER A 676 29.96 -8.24 49.31
C SER A 676 29.20 -7.29 48.38
N GLN A 677 28.62 -7.78 47.28
CA GLN A 677 27.87 -7.00 46.28
C GLN A 677 26.36 -7.32 46.27
N LEU A 678 25.87 -8.05 47.27
CA LEU A 678 24.47 -8.48 47.42
C LEU A 678 23.63 -7.56 48.33
N LEU A 679 24.17 -6.41 48.75
CA LEU A 679 23.49 -5.41 49.58
C LEU A 679 22.98 -4.24 48.74
#